data_AF-A0A158PJ72-F1
#
_entry.id   AF-A0A158PJ72-F1
#
_cell.length_a   1.000
_cell.length_b   1.000
_cell.length_c   1.000
_cell.angle_alpha   90.00
_cell.angle_beta   90.00
_cell.angle_gamma   90.00
#
_symmetry.space_group_name_H-M   'P 1'
#
loop_
_entity.id
_entity.type
_entity.pdbx_description
1 polymer ?
#
loop_
_entity_poly.entity_id
_entity_poly.type
_entity_poly.pdbx_seq_one_letter_code
_entity_poly.pdbx_strand_id
1 'polypeptide(L)'
;MGNETPTRVVGYYVVFPHIPDETVENNSFLSNIAMGRDWPTLSTSSPKEMYEGTVRMLMEYGATCMEHLELIEKLPPEERTFETVVEPLLTEEYDVDYALQTLLLKMLTDWPDCNRNVFDADLHHIMSARDRMEKLSSLNFQIAIKQLYDAKNGLSTWQLRLLEWYLLEVRASGLDITDEKSRKLIGSWNKFIDEFRSNSNIMATNDQHIFTASFDHDFYNNSINVEELRHNNEGLAKALGYTSVAEHRLANKMATSPETVRNFLNALTRRIRPVFIDRMESWTAFAQTQELMSSNLQAYDMAYICRKEAEQLYDVDPLDLMGHFPFWPTFQKLTNITEQIFGLHFKDVTDEGLERVHSDVRIFSVKDLATDEHLGRLYIDPYDRENKRGGWNALLGRMESKARNLDKIVYLVGSAIAPTHTAPSLLHHQQLQQLLFYVGRSLQMLLSRSPYRDIAIPWAPFYASDWDAADAVPAFLQFFVYKPTLLQSLSSPHIVSDTTISDDRANNICLALSRATLWDSYRTLFWSDFDLTVFEMEDRKCVASYFVCNFGFNFIGLELFRQKFWLDLYREMSEEYFPFKTSRNDYHPCSFIPIFGLQPYMGMYYRKLWTEMLALDIHETFDFENDVRKTGDRLKATILSRGSGDMAKELYRRFQGRDPSVVMASIATTAAGDTKTPEVTVVTEVPPSLHRALLLMAKNFFSKEHYLVVYYIMRSVCIREEILRNRLNFEQRHLRQLIAALKNEKLVKDRLLQQKNETGRNVSIIFYFINYRAIINVLKYKIDHMRLDMDIDRIFDTQTGTLKCWRCQGEVTQDITGGPTQVTRTLLARFNEQMLPLFAAIRELAGIQLAPHLLEPDINQYLAEEDKSISYFMMIFTALVWISLGHLSWRTYFGYEQYVKLAMHP
;
A
#
# COMPACT_ATOMS: atom_id res chain seq x y z
N MET A 1 6.30 -58.14 -26.26
CA MET A 1 5.70 -57.95 -27.60
C MET A 1 6.14 -56.57 -28.08
N GLY A 2 6.50 -56.46 -29.35
CA GLY A 2 7.40 -55.42 -29.88
C GLY A 2 6.91 -53.98 -29.70
N ASN A 3 7.88 -53.08 -29.47
CA ASN A 3 7.75 -51.64 -29.66
C ASN A 3 7.65 -51.35 -31.16
N GLU A 4 6.44 -51.31 -31.68
CA GLU A 4 6.13 -50.56 -32.90
C GLU A 4 5.46 -49.26 -32.47
N THR A 5 6.24 -48.18 -32.50
CA THR A 5 5.73 -46.82 -32.37
C THR A 5 4.76 -46.58 -33.53
N PRO A 6 3.48 -46.21 -33.29
CA PRO A 6 2.58 -45.94 -34.40
C PRO A 6 3.11 -44.75 -35.20
N THR A 7 3.11 -44.89 -36.53
CA THR A 7 3.32 -43.81 -37.47
C THR A 7 2.43 -42.63 -37.09
N ARG A 8 3.04 -41.44 -36.96
CA ARG A 8 2.35 -40.16 -36.68
C ARG A 8 1.22 -39.96 -37.70
N VAL A 9 0.01 -40.34 -37.33
CA VAL A 9 -1.20 -39.80 -37.94
C VAL A 9 -1.31 -38.37 -37.42
N VAL A 10 -1.01 -37.39 -38.27
CA VAL A 10 -1.30 -35.98 -37.99
C VAL A 10 -2.80 -35.80 -38.20
N GLY A 11 -3.58 -36.23 -37.21
CA GLY A 11 -4.99 -35.90 -37.05
C GLY A 11 -5.12 -34.95 -35.87
N TYR A 12 -5.84 -33.84 -36.04
CA TYR A 12 -6.24 -33.01 -34.92
C TYR A 12 -7.39 -33.74 -34.21
N TYR A 13 -7.18 -34.11 -32.95
CA TYR A 13 -8.27 -34.56 -32.09
C TYR A 13 -8.96 -33.30 -31.55
N VAL A 14 -10.21 -33.08 -31.95
CA VAL A 14 -11.09 -32.13 -31.26
C VAL A 14 -11.74 -32.90 -30.12
N VAL A 15 -11.25 -32.70 -28.89
CA VAL A 15 -11.89 -33.23 -27.69
C VAL A 15 -13.12 -32.37 -27.44
N PHE A 16 -14.30 -32.88 -27.82
CA PHE A 16 -15.55 -32.26 -27.41
C PHE A 16 -15.74 -32.54 -25.91
N PRO A 17 -16.18 -31.55 -25.11
CA PRO A 17 -16.54 -31.82 -23.73
C PRO A 17 -17.63 -32.89 -23.72
N HIS A 18 -17.41 -33.98 -22.99
CA HIS A 18 -18.44 -34.98 -22.73
C HIS A 18 -19.51 -34.29 -21.89
N ILE A 19 -20.68 -34.02 -22.49
CA ILE A 19 -21.83 -33.52 -21.74
C ILE A 19 -22.26 -34.64 -20.81
N PRO A 20 -22.30 -34.43 -19.48
CA PRO A 20 -22.82 -35.45 -18.58
C PRO A 20 -24.25 -35.83 -18.98
N ASP A 21 -24.58 -37.13 -18.95
CA ASP A 21 -25.93 -37.66 -19.21
C ASP A 21 -26.87 -37.43 -18.00
N GLU A 22 -26.58 -36.42 -17.19
CA GLU A 22 -27.35 -36.04 -16.02
C GLU A 22 -28.60 -35.27 -16.43
N THR A 23 -29.75 -35.66 -15.88
CA THR A 23 -31.05 -35.04 -16.09
C THR A 23 -31.75 -34.85 -14.74
N VAL A 24 -32.81 -34.05 -14.72
CA VAL A 24 -33.64 -33.82 -13.52
C VAL A 24 -34.24 -35.13 -12.96
N GLU A 25 -34.40 -36.15 -13.81
CA GLU A 25 -34.96 -37.45 -13.45
C GLU A 25 -33.93 -38.42 -12.86
N ASN A 26 -32.66 -38.35 -13.27
CA ASN A 26 -31.63 -39.29 -12.83
C ASN A 26 -30.62 -38.70 -11.83
N ASN A 27 -30.59 -37.37 -11.67
CA ASN A 27 -29.69 -36.66 -10.76
C ASN A 27 -30.47 -35.99 -9.64
N SER A 28 -30.24 -36.43 -8.41
CA SER A 28 -30.94 -35.93 -7.22
C SER A 28 -30.70 -34.45 -6.93
N PHE A 29 -29.51 -33.95 -7.26
CA PHE A 29 -29.11 -32.55 -7.07
C PHE A 29 -29.81 -31.63 -8.07
N LEU A 30 -29.80 -31.98 -9.36
CA LEU A 30 -30.56 -31.27 -10.39
C LEU A 30 -32.06 -31.26 -10.08
N SER A 31 -32.59 -32.40 -9.61
CA SER A 31 -33.98 -32.53 -9.18
C SER A 31 -34.34 -31.56 -8.06
N ASN A 32 -33.47 -31.41 -7.06
CA ASN A 32 -33.67 -30.48 -5.94
C ASN A 32 -33.76 -29.02 -6.43
N ILE A 33 -32.83 -28.61 -7.30
CA ILE A 33 -32.78 -27.26 -7.86
C ILE A 33 -34.01 -26.99 -8.73
N ALA A 34 -34.32 -27.88 -9.68
CA ALA A 34 -35.45 -27.72 -10.59
C ALA A 34 -36.80 -27.66 -9.85
N MET A 35 -36.96 -28.45 -8.78
CA MET A 35 -38.16 -28.43 -7.94
C MET A 35 -38.24 -27.21 -7.01
N GLY A 36 -37.20 -26.37 -6.96
CA GLY A 36 -37.14 -25.22 -6.04
C GLY A 36 -37.24 -25.65 -4.58
N ARG A 37 -36.54 -26.73 -4.20
CA ARG A 37 -36.51 -27.15 -2.80
C ARG A 37 -35.68 -26.15 -1.99
N ASP A 38 -36.14 -25.91 -0.76
CA ASP A 38 -35.60 -24.83 0.05
C ASP A 38 -34.18 -25.11 0.58
N TRP A 39 -33.77 -26.36 0.75
CA TRP A 39 -32.42 -26.69 1.27
C TRP A 39 -31.55 -27.40 0.22
N PRO A 40 -30.22 -27.23 0.31
CA PRO A 40 -29.28 -27.94 -0.56
C PRO A 40 -29.14 -29.41 -0.19
N THR A 41 -28.84 -30.27 -1.17
CA THR A 41 -28.70 -31.72 -1.02
C THR A 41 -27.34 -32.14 -0.46
N LEU A 42 -26.86 -31.43 0.56
CA LEU A 42 -25.52 -31.56 1.13
C LEU A 42 -25.18 -32.96 1.63
N SER A 43 -26.18 -33.67 2.14
CA SER A 43 -26.03 -35.02 2.69
C SER A 43 -26.55 -36.09 1.74
N THR A 44 -27.56 -35.77 0.92
CA THR A 44 -28.23 -36.76 0.08
C THR A 44 -27.59 -36.98 -1.28
N SER A 45 -26.96 -35.95 -1.87
CA SER A 45 -26.29 -36.08 -3.17
C SER A 45 -24.81 -36.36 -3.01
N SER A 46 -24.29 -37.29 -3.81
CA SER A 46 -22.86 -37.60 -3.82
C SER A 46 -22.04 -36.47 -4.44
N PRO A 47 -20.73 -36.35 -4.09
CA PRO A 47 -19.80 -35.41 -4.73
C PRO A 47 -19.81 -35.49 -6.26
N LYS A 48 -19.92 -36.71 -6.80
CA LYS A 48 -19.97 -36.97 -8.24
C LYS A 48 -21.25 -36.42 -8.87
N GLU A 49 -22.42 -36.74 -8.31
CA GLU A 49 -23.71 -36.21 -8.81
C GLU A 49 -23.73 -34.68 -8.79
N MET A 50 -23.20 -34.05 -7.73
CA MET A 50 -23.12 -32.59 -7.66
C MET A 50 -22.19 -32.01 -8.72
N TYR A 51 -21.02 -32.62 -8.93
CA TYR A 51 -20.06 -32.20 -9.94
C TYR A 51 -20.66 -32.29 -11.35
N GLU A 52 -21.14 -33.47 -11.73
CA GLU A 52 -21.67 -33.74 -13.07
C GLU A 52 -22.94 -32.91 -13.35
N GLY A 53 -23.82 -32.78 -12.35
CA GLY A 53 -24.99 -31.90 -12.43
C GLY A 53 -24.63 -30.42 -12.60
N THR A 54 -23.66 -29.92 -11.82
CA THR A 54 -23.21 -28.51 -11.97
C THR A 54 -22.58 -28.27 -13.34
N VAL A 55 -21.75 -29.21 -13.83
CA VAL A 55 -21.15 -29.12 -15.17
C VAL A 55 -22.24 -29.10 -16.25
N ARG A 56 -23.28 -29.93 -16.10
CA ARG A 56 -24.44 -29.94 -17.00
C ARG A 56 -25.15 -28.57 -17.02
N MET A 57 -25.48 -28.01 -15.86
CA MET A 57 -26.15 -26.71 -15.76
C MET A 57 -25.31 -25.57 -16.34
N LEU A 58 -23.99 -25.59 -16.11
CA LEU A 58 -23.07 -24.65 -16.72
C LEU A 58 -23.17 -24.74 -18.26
N MET A 59 -23.06 -25.94 -18.84
CA MET A 59 -23.16 -26.11 -20.30
C MET A 59 -24.48 -25.61 -20.88
N GLU A 60 -25.60 -25.88 -20.20
CA GLU A 60 -26.93 -25.40 -20.60
C GLU A 60 -27.02 -23.88 -20.52
N TYR A 61 -26.53 -23.27 -19.44
CA TYR A 61 -26.46 -21.81 -19.32
C TYR A 61 -25.59 -21.18 -20.41
N GLY A 62 -24.46 -21.80 -20.76
CA GLY A 62 -23.65 -21.38 -21.90
C GLY A 62 -24.41 -21.37 -23.22
N ALA A 63 -25.25 -22.37 -23.47
CA ALA A 63 -26.12 -22.42 -24.64
C ALA A 63 -27.19 -21.30 -24.60
N THR A 64 -27.86 -21.12 -23.46
CA THR A 64 -28.83 -20.04 -23.26
C THR A 64 -28.20 -18.66 -23.46
N CYS A 65 -26.99 -18.44 -22.94
CA CYS A 65 -26.22 -17.22 -23.19
C CYS A 65 -26.02 -17.02 -24.69
N MET A 66 -25.51 -18.02 -25.42
CA MET A 66 -25.30 -17.88 -26.87
C MET A 66 -26.59 -17.53 -27.63
N GLU A 67 -27.68 -18.25 -27.37
CA GLU A 67 -28.98 -18.00 -28.03
C GLU A 67 -29.53 -16.61 -27.70
N HIS A 68 -29.51 -16.23 -26.42
CA HIS A 68 -30.01 -14.92 -25.98
C HIS A 68 -29.18 -13.76 -26.53
N LEU A 69 -27.85 -13.93 -26.61
CA LEU A 69 -26.95 -12.95 -27.19
C LEU A 69 -27.20 -12.74 -28.71
N GLU A 70 -27.58 -13.78 -29.45
CA GLU A 70 -28.04 -13.66 -30.84
C GLU A 70 -29.41 -12.98 -30.95
N LEU A 71 -30.31 -13.20 -29.99
CA LEU A 71 -31.61 -12.54 -29.94
C LEU A 71 -31.46 -11.03 -29.70
N ILE A 72 -30.57 -10.62 -28.79
CA ILE A 72 -30.27 -9.21 -28.52
C ILE A 72 -29.84 -8.46 -29.79
N GLU A 73 -29.09 -9.12 -30.67
CA GLU A 73 -28.68 -8.54 -31.96
C GLU A 73 -29.88 -8.20 -32.85
N LYS A 74 -30.88 -9.07 -32.85
CA LYS A 74 -32.10 -8.97 -33.67
C LYS A 74 -33.16 -8.06 -33.05
N LEU A 75 -33.07 -7.79 -31.74
CA LEU A 75 -34.02 -6.92 -31.03
C LEU A 75 -33.86 -5.45 -31.49
N PRO A 76 -34.95 -4.78 -31.88
CA PRO A 76 -34.92 -3.39 -32.26
C PRO A 76 -34.60 -2.51 -31.02
N PRO A 77 -33.93 -1.36 -31.17
CA PRO A 77 -33.45 -0.55 -30.04
C PRO A 77 -34.52 -0.17 -29.02
N GLU A 78 -35.75 0.09 -29.47
CA GLU A 78 -36.91 0.44 -28.64
C GLU A 78 -37.42 -0.71 -27.74
N GLU A 79 -37.12 -1.96 -28.09
CA GLU A 79 -37.48 -3.14 -27.30
C GLU A 79 -36.35 -3.59 -26.36
N ARG A 80 -35.18 -2.94 -26.43
CA ARG A 80 -34.05 -3.21 -25.53
C ARG A 80 -34.31 -2.54 -24.18
N THR A 81 -34.75 -3.34 -23.23
CA THR A 81 -35.03 -2.97 -21.84
C THR A 81 -34.18 -3.84 -20.91
N PHE A 82 -34.14 -3.55 -19.62
CA PHE A 82 -33.42 -4.40 -18.67
C PHE A 82 -34.02 -5.82 -18.65
N GLU A 83 -35.35 -5.90 -18.74
CA GLU A 83 -36.15 -7.12 -18.71
C GLU A 83 -35.96 -7.99 -19.96
N THR A 84 -35.61 -7.39 -21.10
CA THR A 84 -35.35 -8.13 -22.35
C THR A 84 -33.87 -8.43 -22.58
N VAL A 85 -32.96 -7.61 -22.03
CA VAL A 85 -31.51 -7.76 -22.27
C VAL A 85 -30.82 -8.53 -21.14
N VAL A 86 -31.09 -8.17 -19.87
CA VAL A 86 -30.28 -8.60 -18.71
C VAL A 86 -31.02 -9.63 -17.85
N GLU A 87 -32.28 -9.36 -17.51
CA GLU A 87 -33.08 -10.21 -16.60
C GLU A 87 -33.17 -11.69 -17.03
N PRO A 88 -33.28 -12.06 -18.33
CA PRO A 88 -33.33 -13.46 -18.74
C PRO A 88 -32.05 -14.22 -18.37
N LEU A 89 -30.88 -13.58 -18.51
CA LEU A 89 -29.60 -14.17 -18.13
C LEU A 89 -29.50 -14.31 -16.61
N LEU A 90 -29.89 -13.29 -15.86
CA LEU A 90 -29.86 -13.32 -14.38
C LEU A 90 -30.77 -14.40 -13.79
N THR A 91 -31.91 -14.64 -14.42
CA THR A 91 -32.89 -15.64 -13.98
C THR A 91 -32.29 -17.04 -14.03
N GLU A 92 -31.65 -17.39 -15.15
CA GLU A 92 -30.98 -18.69 -15.32
C GLU A 92 -29.70 -18.78 -14.47
N GLU A 93 -28.94 -17.69 -14.38
CA GLU A 93 -27.71 -17.62 -13.60
C GLU A 93 -27.93 -17.85 -12.10
N TYR A 94 -29.11 -17.53 -11.57
CA TYR A 94 -29.46 -17.81 -10.16
C TYR A 94 -29.28 -19.29 -9.81
N ASP A 95 -29.82 -20.19 -10.64
CA ASP A 95 -29.77 -21.63 -10.38
C ASP A 95 -28.36 -22.19 -10.62
N VAL A 96 -27.65 -21.68 -11.63
CA VAL A 96 -26.26 -22.03 -11.91
C VAL A 96 -25.34 -21.62 -10.76
N ASP A 97 -25.50 -20.40 -10.24
CA ASP A 97 -24.74 -19.93 -9.10
C ASP A 97 -25.09 -20.73 -7.85
N TYR A 98 -26.36 -21.04 -7.60
CA TYR A 98 -26.74 -21.90 -6.48
C TYR A 98 -26.09 -23.29 -6.58
N ALA A 99 -26.11 -23.91 -7.76
CA ALA A 99 -25.48 -25.20 -8.01
C ALA A 99 -23.97 -25.13 -7.72
N LEU A 100 -23.30 -24.12 -8.32
CA LEU A 100 -21.87 -23.90 -8.19
C LEU A 100 -21.46 -23.65 -6.74
N GLN A 101 -22.15 -22.79 -6.01
CA GLN A 101 -21.80 -22.48 -4.61
C GLN A 101 -22.05 -23.67 -3.69
N THR A 102 -23.06 -24.48 -3.95
CA THR A 102 -23.32 -25.72 -3.21
C THR A 102 -22.24 -26.76 -3.47
N LEU A 103 -21.80 -26.92 -4.73
CA LEU A 103 -20.67 -27.77 -5.07
C LEU A 103 -19.37 -27.30 -4.43
N LEU A 104 -19.05 -26.00 -4.51
CA LEU A 104 -17.87 -25.42 -3.86
C LEU A 104 -17.88 -25.64 -2.35
N LEU A 105 -19.04 -25.50 -1.71
CA LEU A 105 -19.20 -25.83 -0.30
C LEU A 105 -18.91 -27.31 -0.03
N LYS A 106 -19.48 -28.23 -0.82
CA LYS A 106 -19.23 -29.67 -0.68
C LYS A 106 -17.74 -29.99 -0.86
N MET A 107 -17.11 -29.39 -1.87
CA MET A 107 -15.66 -29.49 -2.10
C MET A 107 -14.83 -29.04 -0.89
N LEU A 108 -15.24 -27.98 -0.20
CA LEU A 108 -14.52 -27.45 0.96
C LEU A 108 -14.85 -28.16 2.28
N THR A 109 -16.00 -28.82 2.39
CA THR A 109 -16.48 -29.34 3.69
C THR A 109 -16.53 -30.86 3.76
N ASP A 110 -16.74 -31.54 2.65
CA ASP A 110 -16.89 -33.00 2.61
C ASP A 110 -16.65 -33.50 1.18
N TRP A 111 -15.37 -33.50 0.78
CA TRP A 111 -14.92 -33.99 -0.52
C TRP A 111 -14.10 -35.28 -0.35
N PRO A 112 -14.23 -36.27 -1.26
CA PRO A 112 -13.46 -37.51 -1.16
C PRO A 112 -11.97 -37.25 -1.00
N ASP A 113 -11.30 -38.10 -0.23
CA ASP A 113 -9.84 -38.02 -0.12
C ASP A 113 -9.21 -38.25 -1.50
N CYS A 114 -8.38 -37.29 -1.89
CA CYS A 114 -7.76 -37.17 -3.19
C CYS A 114 -6.57 -36.22 -3.04
N ASN A 115 -5.51 -36.46 -3.81
CA ASN A 115 -4.35 -35.59 -3.72
C ASN A 115 -4.71 -34.14 -4.10
N ARG A 116 -3.93 -33.18 -3.61
CA ARG A 116 -4.16 -31.75 -3.81
C ARG A 116 -4.26 -31.37 -5.30
N ASN A 117 -3.45 -31.98 -6.16
CA ASN A 117 -3.46 -31.68 -7.59
C ASN A 117 -4.77 -32.07 -8.27
N VAL A 118 -5.39 -33.19 -7.87
CA VAL A 118 -6.69 -33.62 -8.40
C VAL A 118 -7.78 -32.65 -7.95
N PHE A 119 -7.77 -32.26 -6.68
CA PHE A 119 -8.72 -31.25 -6.17
C PHE A 119 -8.59 -29.91 -6.87
N ASP A 120 -7.35 -29.42 -7.01
CA ASP A 120 -7.06 -28.14 -7.68
C ASP A 120 -7.43 -28.21 -9.18
N ALA A 121 -7.22 -29.36 -9.83
CA ALA A 121 -7.66 -29.58 -11.20
C ALA A 121 -9.19 -29.57 -11.33
N ASP A 122 -9.91 -30.29 -10.47
CA ASP A 122 -11.39 -30.31 -10.47
C ASP A 122 -11.96 -28.90 -10.26
N LEU A 123 -11.41 -28.16 -9.28
CA LEU A 123 -11.78 -26.78 -9.00
C LEU A 123 -11.48 -25.88 -10.20
N HIS A 124 -10.30 -26.02 -10.81
CA HIS A 124 -9.92 -25.26 -12.00
C HIS A 124 -10.85 -25.54 -13.18
N HIS A 125 -11.21 -26.80 -13.42
CA HIS A 125 -12.14 -27.19 -14.48
C HIS A 125 -13.50 -26.52 -14.33
N ILE A 126 -14.05 -26.49 -13.11
CA ILE A 126 -15.34 -25.84 -12.83
C ILE A 126 -15.24 -24.33 -13.01
N MET A 127 -14.19 -23.70 -12.47
CA MET A 127 -13.99 -22.26 -12.59
C MET A 127 -13.80 -21.83 -14.04
N SER A 128 -12.97 -22.53 -14.81
CA SER A 128 -12.78 -22.26 -16.23
C SER A 128 -14.01 -22.59 -17.10
N ALA A 129 -14.88 -23.49 -16.66
CA ALA A 129 -16.16 -23.70 -17.34
C ALA A 129 -17.07 -22.47 -17.14
N ARG A 130 -17.17 -21.96 -15.92
CA ARG A 130 -17.91 -20.72 -15.60
C ARG A 130 -17.40 -19.51 -16.38
N ASP A 131 -16.08 -19.30 -16.40
CA ASP A 131 -15.46 -18.16 -17.10
C ASP A 131 -15.76 -18.18 -18.60
N ARG A 132 -15.85 -19.37 -19.22
CA ARG A 132 -16.19 -19.52 -20.65
C ARG A 132 -17.64 -19.15 -20.99
N MET A 133 -18.50 -18.96 -20.00
CA MET A 133 -19.92 -18.63 -20.15
C MET A 133 -20.19 -17.15 -19.89
N GLU A 134 -19.14 -16.33 -19.90
CA GLU A 134 -19.20 -14.92 -19.52
C GLU A 134 -19.85 -14.05 -20.60
N LYS A 135 -21.09 -13.65 -20.33
CA LYS A 135 -21.90 -12.70 -21.13
C LYS A 135 -21.18 -11.38 -21.42
N LEU A 136 -20.27 -10.95 -20.56
CA LEU A 136 -19.50 -9.69 -20.72
C LEU A 136 -18.55 -9.72 -21.91
N SER A 137 -18.17 -10.89 -22.41
CA SER A 137 -17.33 -11.03 -23.61
C SER A 137 -18.07 -10.69 -24.92
N SER A 138 -19.40 -10.63 -24.90
CA SER A 138 -20.21 -10.37 -26.08
C SER A 138 -20.32 -8.88 -26.38
N LEU A 139 -19.85 -8.46 -27.56
CA LEU A 139 -19.96 -7.08 -28.03
C LEU A 139 -21.42 -6.61 -28.11
N ASN A 140 -22.34 -7.47 -28.54
CA ASN A 140 -23.77 -7.14 -28.63
C ASN A 140 -24.35 -6.85 -27.24
N PHE A 141 -23.99 -7.65 -26.24
CA PHE A 141 -24.38 -7.42 -24.86
C PHE A 141 -23.79 -6.12 -24.32
N GLN A 142 -22.49 -5.90 -24.51
CA GLN A 142 -21.79 -4.68 -24.10
C GLN A 142 -22.45 -3.42 -24.66
N ILE A 143 -22.81 -3.42 -25.95
CA ILE A 143 -23.52 -2.32 -26.60
C ILE A 143 -24.90 -2.13 -25.96
N ALA A 144 -25.66 -3.20 -25.74
CA ALA A 144 -27.00 -3.13 -25.17
C ALA A 144 -26.99 -2.61 -23.73
N ILE A 145 -26.11 -3.12 -22.86
CA ILE A 145 -26.00 -2.63 -21.48
C ILE A 145 -25.54 -1.17 -21.41
N LYS A 146 -24.68 -0.74 -22.34
CA LYS A 146 -24.27 0.66 -22.45
C LYS A 146 -25.43 1.56 -22.86
N GLN A 147 -26.22 1.14 -23.86
CA GLN A 147 -27.43 1.86 -24.27
C GLN A 147 -28.42 2.01 -23.11
N LEU A 148 -28.65 0.94 -22.35
CA LEU A 148 -29.51 0.96 -21.15
C LEU A 148 -28.95 1.92 -20.08
N TYR A 149 -27.65 1.85 -19.81
CA TYR A 149 -27.00 2.69 -18.82
C TYR A 149 -26.98 4.18 -19.21
N ASP A 150 -26.83 4.50 -20.49
CA ASP A 150 -26.85 5.88 -20.98
C ASP A 150 -28.28 6.45 -20.97
N ALA A 151 -29.29 5.61 -21.30
CA ALA A 151 -30.68 6.01 -21.30
C ALA A 151 -31.26 6.20 -19.88
N LYS A 152 -30.90 5.34 -18.93
CA LYS A 152 -31.35 5.34 -17.52
C LYS A 152 -32.87 5.30 -17.31
N ASN A 153 -33.64 5.00 -18.36
CA ASN A 153 -35.09 5.08 -18.34
C ASN A 153 -35.68 3.87 -17.59
N GLY A 154 -36.46 4.14 -16.54
CA GLY A 154 -37.19 3.09 -15.81
C GLY A 154 -36.33 2.18 -14.91
N LEU A 155 -35.03 2.43 -14.81
CA LEU A 155 -34.11 1.58 -14.04
C LEU A 155 -34.11 1.95 -12.54
N SER A 156 -34.17 0.94 -11.69
CA SER A 156 -33.93 1.08 -10.25
C SER A 156 -32.46 1.42 -9.95
N THR A 157 -32.19 1.89 -8.73
CA THR A 157 -30.81 2.17 -8.28
C THR A 157 -29.92 0.93 -8.31
N TRP A 158 -30.47 -0.25 -8.04
CA TRP A 158 -29.73 -1.52 -8.13
C TRP A 158 -29.43 -1.93 -9.56
N GLN A 159 -30.40 -1.79 -10.47
CA GLN A 159 -30.19 -2.07 -11.90
C GLN A 159 -29.14 -1.14 -12.48
N LEU A 160 -29.21 0.16 -12.19
CA LEU A 160 -28.20 1.13 -12.63
C LEU A 160 -26.80 0.77 -12.12
N ARG A 161 -26.69 0.40 -10.84
CA ARG A 161 -25.41 0.00 -10.25
C ARG A 161 -24.87 -1.30 -10.85
N LEU A 162 -25.74 -2.27 -11.14
CA LEU A 162 -25.32 -3.52 -11.78
C LEU A 162 -24.79 -3.26 -13.20
N LEU A 163 -25.48 -2.45 -13.99
CA LEU A 163 -25.02 -2.06 -15.33
C LEU A 163 -23.69 -1.30 -15.26
N GLU A 164 -23.54 -0.38 -14.31
CA GLU A 164 -22.27 0.32 -14.07
C GLU A 164 -21.15 -0.67 -13.74
N TRP A 165 -21.41 -1.65 -12.85
CA TRP A 165 -20.45 -2.68 -12.49
C TRP A 165 -20.03 -3.52 -13.71
N TYR A 166 -20.98 -3.95 -14.55
CA TYR A 166 -20.66 -4.67 -15.80
C TYR A 166 -19.80 -3.84 -16.75
N LEU A 167 -20.11 -2.56 -16.95
CA LEU A 167 -19.33 -1.67 -17.81
C LEU A 167 -17.91 -1.43 -17.28
N LEU A 168 -17.77 -1.28 -15.95
CA LEU A 168 -16.46 -1.15 -15.31
C LEU A 168 -15.63 -2.42 -15.43
N GLU A 169 -16.25 -3.60 -15.29
CA GLU A 169 -15.55 -4.88 -15.42
C GLU A 169 -15.10 -5.13 -16.86
N VAL A 170 -15.99 -4.87 -17.83
CA VAL A 170 -15.67 -4.94 -19.27
C VAL A 170 -14.44 -4.07 -19.60
N ARG A 171 -14.42 -2.83 -19.12
CA ARG A 171 -13.33 -1.89 -19.37
C ARG A 171 -12.04 -2.29 -18.67
N ALA A 172 -12.12 -2.69 -17.40
CA ALA A 172 -10.94 -3.05 -16.62
C ALA A 172 -10.31 -4.37 -17.08
N SER A 173 -11.09 -5.28 -17.64
CA SER A 173 -10.61 -6.53 -18.24
C SER A 173 -10.18 -6.38 -19.71
N GLY A 174 -10.42 -5.22 -20.33
CA GLY A 174 -10.10 -4.95 -21.73
C GLY A 174 -11.01 -5.64 -22.74
N LEU A 175 -12.20 -6.05 -22.31
CA LEU A 175 -13.19 -6.74 -23.16
C LEU A 175 -13.84 -5.79 -24.18
N ASP A 176 -13.75 -4.48 -23.98
CA ASP A 176 -14.22 -3.44 -24.91
C ASP A 176 -13.21 -3.07 -26.00
N ILE A 177 -12.01 -3.67 -25.99
CA ILE A 177 -10.96 -3.39 -26.98
C ILE A 177 -11.22 -4.16 -28.27
N THR A 178 -11.70 -3.45 -29.29
CA THR A 178 -12.11 -4.03 -30.57
C THR A 178 -10.99 -4.19 -31.59
N ASP A 179 -9.90 -3.42 -31.47
CA ASP A 179 -8.84 -3.45 -32.47
C ASP A 179 -8.07 -4.78 -32.40
N GLU A 180 -7.89 -5.42 -33.57
CA GLU A 180 -7.35 -6.78 -33.64
C GLU A 180 -5.93 -6.89 -33.07
N LYS A 181 -5.13 -5.83 -33.21
CA LYS A 181 -3.74 -5.82 -32.76
C LYS A 181 -3.68 -5.83 -31.23
N SER A 182 -4.37 -4.91 -30.57
CA SER A 182 -4.39 -4.82 -29.11
C SER A 182 -5.09 -6.03 -28.50
N ARG A 183 -6.18 -6.53 -29.10
CA ARG A 183 -6.84 -7.76 -28.63
C ARG A 183 -5.93 -8.99 -28.70
N LYS A 184 -5.19 -9.18 -29.80
CA LYS A 184 -4.20 -10.26 -29.90
C LYS A 184 -3.08 -10.10 -28.86
N LEU A 185 -2.64 -8.87 -28.63
CA LEU A 185 -1.62 -8.55 -27.64
C LEU A 185 -2.08 -8.86 -26.20
N ILE A 186 -3.26 -8.36 -25.81
CA ILE A 186 -3.90 -8.63 -24.51
C ILE A 186 -4.13 -10.13 -24.32
N GLY A 187 -4.67 -10.81 -25.33
CA GLY A 187 -4.86 -12.25 -25.30
C GLY A 187 -3.55 -13.02 -25.12
N SER A 188 -2.45 -12.56 -25.72
CA SER A 188 -1.12 -13.14 -25.53
C SER A 188 -0.61 -12.95 -24.10
N TRP A 189 -0.80 -11.76 -23.52
CA TRP A 189 -0.40 -11.49 -22.13
C TRP A 189 -1.21 -12.30 -21.14
N ASN A 190 -2.55 -12.32 -21.27
CA ASN A 190 -3.43 -13.10 -20.41
C ASN A 190 -3.09 -14.60 -20.48
N LYS A 191 -2.93 -15.14 -21.69
CA LYS A 191 -2.54 -16.53 -21.89
C LYS A 191 -1.22 -16.85 -21.19
N PHE A 192 -0.20 -15.99 -21.31
CA PHE A 192 1.06 -16.19 -20.61
C PHE A 192 0.86 -16.18 -19.09
N ILE A 193 0.13 -15.21 -18.56
CA ILE A 193 -0.12 -15.09 -17.12
C ILE A 193 -0.82 -16.36 -16.60
N ASP A 194 -1.79 -16.89 -17.33
CA ASP A 194 -2.51 -18.11 -16.93
C ASP A 194 -1.69 -19.39 -17.10
N GLU A 195 -0.94 -19.54 -18.19
CA GLU A 195 0.02 -20.65 -18.38
C GLU A 195 1.10 -20.64 -17.31
N PHE A 196 1.57 -19.45 -16.92
CA PHE A 196 2.53 -19.30 -15.85
C PHE A 196 1.92 -19.72 -14.52
N ARG A 197 0.72 -19.26 -14.16
CA ARG A 197 0.04 -19.65 -12.91
C ARG A 197 -0.20 -21.14 -12.79
N SER A 198 -0.53 -21.80 -13.89
CA SER A 198 -0.78 -23.25 -13.91
C SER A 198 0.50 -24.09 -13.85
N ASN A 199 1.63 -23.58 -14.35
CA ASN A 199 2.91 -24.31 -14.41
C ASN A 199 3.90 -23.94 -13.30
N SER A 200 3.77 -22.76 -12.69
CA SER A 200 4.69 -22.33 -11.64
C SER A 200 4.27 -22.92 -10.30
N ASN A 201 5.10 -23.85 -9.80
CA ASN A 201 5.16 -24.19 -8.38
C ASN A 201 5.69 -22.97 -7.61
N ILE A 202 4.94 -21.86 -7.56
CA ILE A 202 5.17 -20.84 -6.54
C ILE A 202 4.84 -21.53 -5.24
N MET A 203 5.86 -22.04 -4.55
CA MET A 203 5.66 -22.87 -3.36
C MET A 203 4.76 -22.12 -2.37
N ALA A 204 3.57 -22.66 -2.17
CA ALA A 204 2.67 -22.29 -1.09
C ALA A 204 3.22 -22.83 0.22
N THR A 205 4.32 -22.24 0.67
CA THR A 205 4.78 -22.39 2.05
C THR A 205 4.07 -21.33 2.88
N ASN A 206 2.77 -21.53 3.08
CA ASN A 206 1.93 -20.64 3.90
C ASN A 206 2.09 -20.91 5.40
N ASP A 207 3.08 -21.72 5.81
CA ASP A 207 3.31 -22.04 7.20
C ASP A 207 4.37 -21.12 7.79
N GLN A 208 3.92 -20.27 8.72
CA GLN A 208 4.70 -19.33 9.54
C GLN A 208 5.87 -19.97 10.34
N HIS A 209 6.14 -21.26 10.16
CA HIS A 209 7.18 -22.02 10.88
C HIS A 209 8.36 -22.50 10.02
N ILE A 210 8.48 -22.04 8.76
CA ILE A 210 9.61 -22.41 7.88
C ILE A 210 10.42 -21.17 7.46
N PHE A 211 10.87 -20.35 8.41
CA PHE A 211 11.97 -19.41 8.13
C PHE A 211 13.36 -20.08 8.23
N THR A 212 13.41 -21.33 8.67
CA THR A 212 14.65 -22.13 8.83
C THR A 212 14.99 -23.02 7.63
N ALA A 213 14.16 -23.11 6.59
CA ALA A 213 14.50 -23.79 5.34
C ALA A 213 14.65 -22.80 4.19
N SER A 214 15.64 -21.91 4.29
CA SER A 214 16.27 -21.34 3.09
C SER A 214 16.93 -22.50 2.33
N PHE A 215 16.20 -23.12 1.39
CA PHE A 215 16.75 -24.16 0.53
C PHE A 215 17.85 -23.57 -0.36
N ASP A 216 19.06 -24.10 -0.20
CA ASP A 216 20.30 -23.66 -0.87
C ASP A 216 20.45 -24.26 -2.28
N HIS A 217 19.36 -24.39 -3.06
CA HIS A 217 19.40 -25.01 -4.39
C HIS A 217 18.86 -24.12 -5.52
N ASP A 218 19.77 -23.78 -6.44
CA ASP A 218 19.58 -23.06 -7.71
C ASP A 218 18.50 -23.64 -8.66
N PHE A 219 17.94 -24.82 -8.36
CA PHE A 219 16.99 -25.54 -9.24
C PHE A 219 15.55 -25.01 -9.19
N TYR A 220 15.18 -24.20 -8.19
CA TYR A 220 13.81 -23.73 -7.93
C TYR A 220 13.70 -22.19 -7.82
N ASN A 221 14.52 -21.45 -8.56
CA ASN A 221 14.57 -20.00 -8.46
C ASN A 221 13.43 -19.33 -9.26
N ASN A 222 12.37 -18.86 -8.58
CA ASN A 222 11.29 -18.07 -9.20
C ASN A 222 11.70 -16.62 -9.56
N SER A 223 12.98 -16.27 -9.54
CA SER A 223 13.43 -14.90 -9.81
C SER A 223 13.11 -14.41 -11.22
N ILE A 224 13.34 -15.25 -12.23
CA ILE A 224 13.00 -14.94 -13.62
C ILE A 224 11.48 -14.87 -13.77
N ASN A 225 10.81 -15.84 -13.17
CA ASN A 225 9.36 -15.97 -13.11
C ASN A 225 8.68 -14.70 -12.56
N VAL A 226 9.19 -14.13 -11.45
CA VAL A 226 8.73 -12.87 -10.87
C VAL A 226 8.92 -11.70 -11.83
N GLU A 227 10.08 -11.60 -12.50
CA GLU A 227 10.36 -10.52 -13.44
C GLU A 227 9.48 -10.62 -14.70
N GLU A 228 9.28 -11.82 -15.24
CA GLU A 228 8.38 -12.06 -16.38
C GLU A 228 6.93 -11.71 -16.02
N LEU A 229 6.47 -12.09 -14.83
CA LEU A 229 5.13 -11.75 -14.38
C LEU A 229 4.94 -10.22 -14.23
N ARG A 230 5.93 -9.53 -13.67
CA ARG A 230 5.94 -8.07 -13.56
C ARG A 230 5.87 -7.43 -14.95
N HIS A 231 6.76 -7.84 -15.86
CA HIS A 231 6.84 -7.37 -17.24
C HIS A 231 5.52 -7.55 -17.99
N ASN A 232 4.93 -8.74 -17.91
CA ASN A 232 3.74 -9.08 -18.68
C ASN A 232 2.50 -8.37 -18.16
N ASN A 233 2.38 -8.19 -16.84
CA ASN A 233 1.32 -7.36 -16.27
C ASN A 233 1.51 -5.88 -16.63
N GLU A 234 2.74 -5.36 -16.69
CA GLU A 234 3.01 -3.99 -17.16
C GLU A 234 2.61 -3.82 -18.63
N GLY A 235 2.95 -4.78 -19.48
CA GLY A 235 2.53 -4.84 -20.88
C GLY A 235 1.00 -4.85 -21.04
N LEU A 236 0.31 -5.64 -20.22
CA LEU A 236 -1.15 -5.68 -20.15
C LEU A 236 -1.73 -4.32 -19.72
N ALA A 237 -1.27 -3.76 -18.59
CA ALA A 237 -1.77 -2.49 -18.06
C ALA A 237 -1.62 -1.34 -19.07
N LYS A 238 -0.47 -1.26 -19.75
CA LYS A 238 -0.23 -0.27 -20.81
C LYS A 238 -1.12 -0.49 -22.04
N ALA A 239 -1.36 -1.74 -22.43
CA ALA A 239 -2.28 -2.04 -23.53
C ALA A 239 -3.73 -1.63 -23.20
N LEU A 240 -4.11 -1.68 -21.92
CA LEU A 240 -5.40 -1.22 -21.41
C LEU A 240 -5.48 0.30 -21.19
N GLY A 241 -4.37 1.04 -21.42
CA GLY A 241 -4.32 2.49 -21.29
C GLY A 241 -3.97 3.02 -19.89
N TYR A 242 -3.50 2.16 -18.99
CA TYR A 242 -2.97 2.56 -17.67
C TYR A 242 -1.45 2.80 -17.74
N THR A 243 -0.95 3.63 -16.83
CA THR A 243 0.49 3.94 -16.72
C THR A 243 1.29 2.84 -16.04
N SER A 244 0.66 2.08 -15.15
CA SER A 244 1.27 1.02 -14.34
C SER A 244 0.28 -0.07 -13.97
N VAL A 245 0.78 -1.23 -13.51
CA VAL A 245 -0.05 -2.31 -12.98
C VAL A 245 -0.79 -1.84 -11.72
N ALA A 246 -0.12 -1.08 -10.85
CA ALA A 246 -0.75 -0.52 -9.66
C ALA A 246 -1.94 0.39 -10.02
N GLU A 247 -1.81 1.28 -11.01
CA GLU A 247 -2.92 2.13 -11.44
C GLU A 247 -4.11 1.31 -11.97
N HIS A 248 -3.85 0.31 -12.81
CA HIS A 248 -4.88 -0.60 -13.32
C HIS A 248 -5.64 -1.31 -12.18
N ARG A 249 -4.91 -1.82 -11.19
CA ARG A 249 -5.47 -2.58 -10.06
C ARG A 249 -6.29 -1.69 -9.12
N LEU A 250 -5.90 -0.42 -8.96
CA LEU A 250 -6.53 0.51 -8.02
C LEU A 250 -7.67 1.34 -8.62
N ALA A 251 -7.82 1.38 -9.95
CA ALA A 251 -8.76 2.28 -10.64
C ALA A 251 -10.21 2.22 -10.11
N ASN A 252 -10.66 1.04 -9.70
CA ASN A 252 -12.02 0.78 -9.19
C ASN A 252 -12.01 0.34 -7.71
N LYS A 253 -11.00 0.77 -6.95
CA LYS A 253 -10.88 0.51 -5.51
C LYS A 253 -11.22 1.76 -4.71
N MET A 254 -11.52 1.61 -3.41
CA MET A 254 -11.81 2.74 -2.53
C MET A 254 -10.66 3.75 -2.47
N ALA A 255 -9.41 3.27 -2.49
CA ALA A 255 -8.21 4.11 -2.53
C ALA A 255 -8.03 4.85 -3.87
N THR A 256 -8.62 4.36 -4.97
CA THR A 256 -8.64 4.93 -6.33
C THR A 256 -7.32 5.12 -7.07
N SER A 257 -6.19 5.32 -6.39
CA SER A 257 -4.90 5.57 -7.06
C SER A 257 -3.68 5.14 -6.24
N PRO A 258 -2.54 4.83 -6.90
CA PRO A 258 -1.27 4.56 -6.23
C PRO A 258 -0.80 5.72 -5.34
N GLU A 259 -1.07 6.97 -5.75
CA GLU A 259 -0.69 8.15 -4.96
C GLU A 259 -1.44 8.20 -3.61
N THR A 260 -2.74 7.89 -3.61
CA THR A 260 -3.53 7.80 -2.37
C THR A 260 -2.93 6.76 -1.41
N VAL A 261 -2.59 5.58 -1.94
CA VAL A 261 -1.99 4.51 -1.13
C VAL A 261 -0.61 4.91 -0.64
N ARG A 262 0.24 5.52 -1.46
CA ARG A 262 1.56 6.00 -1.03
C ARG A 262 1.46 7.06 0.06
N ASN A 263 0.49 7.98 -0.04
CA ASN A 263 0.23 8.97 1.01
C ASN A 263 -0.20 8.31 2.32
N PHE A 264 -1.06 7.29 2.24
CA PHE A 264 -1.47 6.46 3.37
C PHE A 264 -0.28 5.73 4.01
N LEU A 265 0.51 4.99 3.22
CA LEU A 265 1.69 4.26 3.70
C LEU A 265 2.72 5.21 4.31
N ASN A 266 3.01 6.34 3.67
CA ASN A 266 3.92 7.36 4.22
C ASN A 266 3.44 7.94 5.56
N ALA A 267 2.13 8.16 5.72
CA ALA A 267 1.57 8.63 6.98
C ALA A 267 1.74 7.59 8.10
N LEU A 268 1.53 6.30 7.78
CA LEU A 268 1.78 5.19 8.71
C LEU A 268 3.26 5.04 9.04
N THR A 269 4.15 5.06 8.05
CA THR A 269 5.61 4.95 8.23
C THR A 269 6.13 6.01 9.19
N ARG A 270 5.68 7.28 9.06
CA ARG A 270 6.09 8.36 9.97
C ARG A 270 5.73 8.12 11.43
N ARG A 271 4.69 7.33 11.71
CA ARG A 271 4.18 7.05 13.06
C ARG A 271 4.70 5.74 13.63
N ILE A 272 4.71 4.68 12.82
CA ILE A 272 5.07 3.33 13.26
C ILE A 272 6.60 3.16 13.30
N ARG A 273 7.36 3.73 12.36
CA ARG A 273 8.82 3.55 12.29
C ARG A 273 9.57 3.99 13.56
N PRO A 274 9.28 5.16 14.18
CA PRO A 274 9.93 5.54 15.43
C PRO A 274 9.64 4.55 16.57
N VAL A 275 8.38 4.08 16.68
CA VAL A 275 7.98 3.08 17.68
C VAL A 275 8.68 1.75 17.41
N PHE A 276 8.74 1.31 16.16
CA PHE A 276 9.44 0.08 15.80
C PHE A 276 10.94 0.14 16.16
N ILE A 277 11.62 1.24 15.83
CA ILE A 277 13.05 1.42 16.16
C ILE A 277 13.29 1.41 17.67
N ASP A 278 12.48 2.15 18.44
CA ASP A 278 12.55 2.14 19.90
C ASP A 278 12.32 0.73 20.47
N ARG A 279 11.32 0.03 19.94
CA ARG A 279 11.00 -1.35 20.34
C ARG A 279 12.10 -2.35 19.98
N MET A 280 12.81 -2.16 18.87
CA MET A 280 13.94 -3.01 18.48
C MET A 280 15.04 -3.05 19.53
N GLU A 281 15.35 -1.93 20.18
CA GLU A 281 16.32 -1.89 21.26
C GLU A 281 15.84 -2.71 22.47
N SER A 282 14.57 -2.53 22.86
CA SER A 282 13.97 -3.27 23.97
C SER A 282 13.84 -4.77 23.69
N TRP A 283 13.49 -5.17 22.47
CA TRP A 283 13.42 -6.58 22.08
C TRP A 283 14.80 -7.22 22.05
N THR A 284 15.84 -6.48 21.61
CA THR A 284 17.22 -6.96 21.65
C THR A 284 17.66 -7.21 23.10
N ALA A 285 17.38 -6.28 24.00
CA ALA A 285 17.67 -6.44 25.43
C ALA A 285 16.89 -7.61 26.06
N PHE A 286 15.61 -7.76 25.72
CA PHE A 286 14.78 -8.88 26.17
C PHE A 286 15.36 -10.22 25.69
N ALA A 287 15.68 -10.33 24.41
CA ALA A 287 16.25 -11.55 23.82
C ALA A 287 17.58 -11.96 24.46
N GLN A 288 18.45 -11.00 24.77
CA GLN A 288 19.75 -11.28 25.40
C GLN A 288 19.61 -11.64 26.89
N THR A 289 18.71 -10.97 27.61
CA THR A 289 18.62 -11.12 29.07
C THR A 289 17.65 -12.21 29.53
N GLN A 290 16.52 -12.38 28.83
CA GLN A 290 15.47 -13.33 29.20
C GLN A 290 15.54 -14.62 28.38
N GLU A 291 15.74 -14.52 27.07
CA GLU A 291 15.78 -15.69 26.15
C GLU A 291 17.22 -16.20 25.90
N LEU A 292 18.22 -15.58 26.53
CA LEU A 292 19.65 -15.96 26.48
C LEU A 292 20.22 -16.10 25.06
N MET A 293 19.70 -15.31 24.11
CA MET A 293 20.18 -15.30 22.73
C MET A 293 21.54 -14.60 22.65
N SER A 294 22.54 -15.30 22.12
CA SER A 294 23.93 -14.80 22.00
C SER A 294 24.19 -14.02 20.71
N SER A 295 23.33 -14.14 19.72
CA SER A 295 23.40 -13.46 18.43
C SER A 295 22.50 -12.22 18.38
N ASN A 296 22.78 -11.32 17.43
CA ASN A 296 21.87 -10.21 17.12
C ASN A 296 20.55 -10.75 16.56
N LEU A 297 19.44 -10.16 16.98
CA LEU A 297 18.11 -10.48 16.46
C LEU A 297 18.08 -10.39 14.92
N GLN A 298 17.40 -11.35 14.31
CA GLN A 298 17.12 -11.40 12.88
C GLN A 298 15.60 -11.39 12.63
N ALA A 299 15.21 -11.17 11.37
CA ALA A 299 13.80 -11.13 10.97
C ALA A 299 13.01 -12.40 11.38
N TYR A 300 13.66 -13.57 11.38
CA TYR A 300 13.04 -14.84 11.76
C TYR A 300 12.79 -14.98 13.28
N ASP A 301 13.46 -14.18 14.11
CA ASP A 301 13.27 -14.19 15.56
C ASP A 301 12.08 -13.33 15.99
N MET A 302 11.71 -12.34 15.17
CA MET A 302 10.81 -11.25 15.56
C MET A 302 9.42 -11.72 15.98
N ALA A 303 8.82 -12.65 15.24
CA ALA A 303 7.48 -13.15 15.60
C ALA A 303 7.46 -13.85 16.97
N TYR A 304 8.54 -14.54 17.34
CA TYR A 304 8.69 -15.18 18.64
C TYR A 304 8.95 -14.13 19.73
N ILE A 305 9.94 -13.25 19.54
CA ILE A 305 10.38 -12.29 20.54
C ILE A 305 9.32 -11.22 20.84
N CYS A 306 8.67 -10.67 19.81
CA CYS A 306 7.60 -9.68 20.02
C CYS A 306 6.46 -10.26 20.84
N ARG A 307 6.09 -11.51 20.56
CA ARG A 307 5.04 -12.22 21.29
C ARG A 307 5.47 -12.54 22.71
N LYS A 308 6.64 -13.16 22.91
CA LYS A 308 7.14 -13.56 24.23
C LYS A 308 7.34 -12.38 25.17
N GLU A 309 7.90 -11.29 24.67
CA GLU A 309 8.06 -10.06 25.47
C GLU A 309 6.71 -9.47 25.88
N ALA A 310 5.71 -9.47 24.99
CA ALA A 310 4.38 -9.00 25.31
C ALA A 310 3.66 -9.91 26.32
N GLU A 311 3.74 -11.23 26.14
CA GLU A 311 3.21 -12.24 27.08
C GLU A 311 3.79 -12.03 28.49
N GLN A 312 5.12 -11.91 28.61
CA GLN A 312 5.78 -11.73 29.91
C GLN A 312 5.49 -10.37 30.54
N LEU A 313 5.45 -9.29 29.75
CA LEU A 313 5.23 -7.93 30.25
C LEU A 313 3.85 -7.76 30.91
N TYR A 314 2.83 -8.41 30.35
CA TYR A 314 1.44 -8.31 30.82
C TYR A 314 0.95 -9.57 31.54
N ASP A 315 1.85 -10.53 31.80
CA ASP A 315 1.59 -11.79 32.51
C ASP A 315 0.52 -12.66 31.83
N VAL A 316 0.51 -12.72 30.49
CA VAL A 316 -0.51 -13.42 29.71
C VAL A 316 0.02 -14.76 29.19
N ASP A 317 -0.64 -15.85 29.57
CA ASP A 317 -0.45 -17.16 28.95
C ASP A 317 -1.58 -17.42 27.93
N PRO A 318 -1.29 -17.42 26.61
CA PRO A 318 -2.31 -17.65 25.58
C PRO A 318 -2.94 -19.03 25.62
N LEU A 319 -2.28 -20.05 26.17
CA LEU A 319 -2.81 -21.41 26.26
C LEU A 319 -3.81 -21.54 27.40
N ASP A 320 -3.49 -20.99 28.57
CA ASP A 320 -4.44 -20.91 29.69
C ASP A 320 -5.66 -20.05 29.30
N LEU A 321 -5.44 -18.94 28.60
CA LEU A 321 -6.50 -18.06 28.13
C LEU A 321 -7.57 -18.79 27.27
N MET A 322 -7.21 -19.85 26.56
CA MET A 322 -8.15 -20.66 25.75
C MET A 322 -9.30 -21.24 26.58
N GLY A 323 -9.07 -21.54 27.86
CA GLY A 323 -10.09 -22.12 28.74
C GLY A 323 -11.28 -21.18 28.99
N HIS A 324 -11.17 -19.91 28.62
CA HIS A 324 -12.27 -18.93 28.64
C HIS A 324 -13.09 -18.88 27.35
N PHE A 325 -12.62 -19.47 26.25
CA PHE A 325 -13.26 -19.35 24.94
C PHE A 325 -13.67 -20.70 24.30
N PRO A 326 -14.59 -21.47 24.91
CA PRO A 326 -15.20 -22.60 24.21
C PRO A 326 -16.02 -22.11 23.00
N PHE A 327 -15.95 -22.83 21.86
CA PHE A 327 -16.49 -22.37 20.56
C PHE A 327 -17.95 -21.90 20.64
N TRP A 328 -18.88 -22.79 21.02
CA TRP A 328 -20.32 -22.49 20.99
C TRP A 328 -20.76 -21.43 22.02
N PRO A 329 -20.30 -21.48 23.29
CA PRO A 329 -20.54 -20.40 24.24
C PRO A 329 -20.03 -19.05 23.76
N THR A 330 -18.85 -19.01 23.15
CA THR A 330 -18.26 -17.78 22.60
C THR A 330 -19.07 -17.27 21.40
N PHE A 331 -19.49 -18.16 20.50
CA PHE A 331 -20.37 -17.81 19.38
C PHE A 331 -21.71 -17.25 19.86
N GLN A 332 -22.35 -17.85 20.86
CA GLN A 332 -23.60 -17.35 21.43
C GLN A 332 -23.45 -15.96 22.07
N LYS A 333 -22.32 -15.71 22.73
CA LYS A 333 -22.02 -14.37 23.27
C LYS A 333 -21.80 -13.35 22.17
N LEU A 334 -21.11 -13.75 21.10
CA LEU A 334 -20.95 -12.93 19.90
C LEU A 334 -22.31 -12.61 19.26
N THR A 335 -23.21 -13.59 19.13
CA THR A 335 -24.56 -13.32 18.61
C THR A 335 -25.25 -12.28 19.48
N ASN A 336 -25.27 -12.42 20.80
CA ASN A 336 -25.87 -11.45 21.72
C ASN A 336 -25.31 -10.02 21.56
N ILE A 337 -23.98 -9.88 21.40
CA ILE A 337 -23.35 -8.58 21.13
C ILE A 337 -23.86 -8.02 19.80
N THR A 338 -23.91 -8.83 18.75
CA THR A 338 -24.42 -8.39 17.43
C THR A 338 -25.92 -8.12 17.43
N GLU A 339 -26.72 -8.78 18.28
CA GLU A 339 -28.13 -8.44 18.50
C GLU A 339 -28.26 -7.00 19.07
N GLN A 340 -27.38 -6.63 20.00
CA GLN A 340 -27.36 -5.28 20.59
C GLN A 340 -26.90 -4.21 19.60
N ILE A 341 -25.85 -4.49 18.82
CA ILE A 341 -25.29 -3.54 17.85
C ILE A 341 -26.22 -3.39 16.65
N PHE A 342 -26.61 -4.49 16.01
CA PHE A 342 -27.29 -4.47 14.71
C PHE A 342 -28.78 -4.79 14.78
N GLY A 343 -29.31 -5.16 15.96
CA GLY A 343 -30.72 -5.52 16.09
C GLY A 343 -31.09 -6.80 15.37
N LEU A 344 -30.25 -7.81 15.46
CA LEU A 344 -30.50 -9.11 14.86
C LEU A 344 -31.01 -10.09 15.91
N HIS A 345 -31.62 -11.17 15.47
CA HIS A 345 -31.92 -12.29 16.32
C HIS A 345 -31.59 -13.61 15.63
N PHE A 346 -30.91 -14.49 16.36
CA PHE A 346 -30.46 -15.80 15.88
C PHE A 346 -31.27 -16.91 16.54
N LYS A 347 -32.14 -17.56 15.78
CA LYS A 347 -32.90 -18.74 16.22
C LYS A 347 -32.21 -20.00 15.74
N ASP A 348 -31.79 -20.89 16.65
CA ASP A 348 -31.30 -22.22 16.29
C ASP A 348 -32.44 -23.06 15.68
N VAL A 349 -32.24 -23.52 14.45
CA VAL A 349 -33.18 -24.32 13.67
C VAL A 349 -32.53 -25.63 13.19
N THR A 350 -31.43 -26.03 13.84
CA THR A 350 -30.64 -27.22 13.47
C THR A 350 -31.47 -28.50 13.41
N ASP A 351 -32.43 -28.65 14.33
CA ASP A 351 -33.26 -29.85 14.46
C ASP A 351 -34.59 -29.78 13.68
N GLU A 352 -34.78 -28.78 12.81
CA GLU A 352 -36.00 -28.61 11.99
C GLU A 352 -35.98 -29.47 10.69
N GLY A 353 -35.12 -30.49 10.61
CA GLY A 353 -35.05 -31.43 9.48
C GLY A 353 -34.30 -30.92 8.25
N LEU A 354 -33.50 -29.86 8.42
CA LEU A 354 -32.67 -29.28 7.35
C LEU A 354 -31.42 -30.13 7.07
N GLU A 355 -31.00 -30.19 5.80
CA GLU A 355 -29.79 -30.92 5.42
C GLU A 355 -28.50 -30.20 5.84
N ARG A 356 -27.49 -31.00 6.17
CA ARG A 356 -26.18 -30.52 6.60
C ARG A 356 -25.07 -31.45 6.15
N VAL A 357 -23.89 -30.90 5.84
CA VAL A 357 -22.71 -31.68 5.44
C VAL A 357 -22.16 -32.58 6.55
N HIS A 358 -22.38 -32.22 7.81
CA HIS A 358 -21.87 -32.95 8.96
C HIS A 358 -22.78 -32.75 10.18
N SER A 359 -22.77 -33.69 11.13
CA SER A 359 -23.58 -33.62 12.35
C SER A 359 -23.24 -32.45 13.27
N ASP A 360 -21.99 -31.95 13.19
CA ASP A 360 -21.51 -30.82 14.00
C ASP A 360 -21.98 -29.47 13.47
N VAL A 361 -22.59 -29.44 12.28
CA VAL A 361 -23.12 -28.20 11.70
C VAL A 361 -24.37 -27.79 12.45
N ARG A 362 -24.41 -26.51 12.84
CA ARG A 362 -25.61 -25.85 13.37
C ARG A 362 -26.14 -24.82 12.38
N ILE A 363 -27.45 -24.61 12.42
CA ILE A 363 -28.16 -23.75 11.47
C ILE A 363 -28.96 -22.73 12.27
N PHE A 364 -28.78 -21.45 11.95
CA PHE A 364 -29.46 -20.34 12.60
C PHE A 364 -30.32 -19.59 11.58
N SER A 365 -31.63 -19.48 11.82
CA SER A 365 -32.47 -18.49 11.15
C SER A 365 -32.19 -17.12 11.76
N VAL A 366 -31.93 -16.13 10.90
CA VAL A 366 -31.56 -14.78 11.33
C VAL A 366 -32.65 -13.81 10.91
N LYS A 367 -33.15 -13.01 11.85
CA LYS A 367 -34.15 -11.96 11.57
C LYS A 367 -33.73 -10.59 12.07
N ASP A 368 -34.26 -9.54 11.46
CA ASP A 368 -34.11 -8.17 11.95
C ASP A 368 -35.19 -7.88 13.01
N LEU A 369 -34.78 -7.44 14.20
CA LEU A 369 -35.67 -7.18 15.34
C LEU A 369 -36.53 -5.91 15.17
N ALA A 370 -36.09 -4.95 14.36
CA ALA A 370 -36.83 -3.71 14.13
C ALA A 370 -37.96 -3.91 13.11
N THR A 371 -37.73 -4.74 12.09
CA THR A 371 -38.70 -5.00 11.01
C THR A 371 -39.42 -6.34 11.12
N ASP A 372 -38.96 -7.24 12.00
CA ASP A 372 -39.36 -8.65 12.10
C ASP A 372 -39.13 -9.46 10.80
N GLU A 373 -38.28 -8.95 9.91
CA GLU A 373 -37.99 -9.56 8.61
C GLU A 373 -36.99 -10.70 8.75
N HIS A 374 -37.28 -11.84 8.12
CA HIS A 374 -36.34 -12.96 7.98
C HIS A 374 -35.27 -12.61 6.94
N LEU A 375 -34.00 -12.64 7.35
CA LEU A 375 -32.84 -12.27 6.54
C LEU A 375 -32.20 -13.47 5.83
N GLY A 376 -32.50 -14.68 6.29
CA GLY A 376 -31.96 -15.93 5.77
C GLY A 376 -31.42 -16.86 6.86
N ARG A 377 -30.67 -17.88 6.44
CA ARG A 377 -30.08 -18.90 7.32
C ARG A 377 -28.56 -18.85 7.29
N LEU A 378 -27.95 -18.95 8.47
CA LEU A 378 -26.52 -19.10 8.69
C LEU A 378 -26.19 -20.53 9.12
N TYR A 379 -25.45 -21.24 8.28
CA TYR A 379 -24.92 -22.58 8.55
C TYR A 379 -23.50 -22.44 9.09
N ILE A 380 -23.19 -23.10 10.20
CA ILE A 380 -21.88 -23.01 10.86
C ILE A 380 -21.28 -24.39 10.97
N ASP A 381 -20.21 -24.64 10.24
CA ASP A 381 -19.38 -25.85 10.28
C ASP A 381 -18.05 -25.54 10.97
N PRO A 382 -17.95 -25.70 12.30
CA PRO A 382 -16.90 -25.07 13.08
C PRO A 382 -15.56 -25.82 13.09
N TYR A 383 -15.56 -27.14 12.93
CA TYR A 383 -14.43 -27.99 13.30
C TYR A 383 -13.65 -28.51 12.10
N ASP A 384 -12.35 -28.65 12.29
CA ASP A 384 -11.46 -29.32 11.35
C ASP A 384 -11.66 -30.85 11.36
N ARG A 385 -11.51 -31.49 10.20
CA ARG A 385 -11.66 -32.96 10.01
C ARG A 385 -11.04 -33.42 8.68
N GLU A 386 -10.76 -34.71 8.56
CA GLU A 386 -10.02 -35.31 7.43
C GLU A 386 -10.55 -34.95 6.03
N ASN A 387 -11.86 -35.03 5.79
CA ASN A 387 -12.47 -34.73 4.48
C ASN A 387 -12.80 -33.25 4.25
N LYS A 388 -12.46 -32.37 5.20
CA LYS A 388 -12.70 -30.93 5.11
C LYS A 388 -11.47 -30.27 4.53
N ARG A 389 -11.66 -29.52 3.44
CA ARG A 389 -10.58 -28.88 2.68
C ARG A 389 -10.72 -27.38 2.79
N GLY A 390 -9.75 -26.74 3.41
CA GLY A 390 -9.68 -25.29 3.53
C GLY A 390 -9.74 -24.80 4.97
N GLY A 391 -9.33 -23.56 5.17
CA GLY A 391 -9.38 -22.89 6.46
C GLY A 391 -10.72 -22.19 6.69
N TRP A 392 -10.70 -21.22 7.60
CA TRP A 392 -11.85 -20.38 7.87
C TRP A 392 -12.34 -19.65 6.60
N ASN A 393 -13.65 -19.68 6.35
CA ASN A 393 -14.27 -19.02 5.20
C ASN A 393 -15.75 -18.69 5.48
N ALA A 394 -16.31 -17.77 4.70
CA ALA A 394 -17.75 -17.58 4.63
C ALA A 394 -18.20 -17.48 3.17
N LEU A 395 -19.26 -18.20 2.82
CA LEU A 395 -19.75 -18.37 1.45
C LEU A 395 -21.22 -17.96 1.37
N LEU A 396 -21.57 -17.19 0.35
CA LEU A 396 -22.95 -16.95 -0.01
C LEU A 396 -23.43 -18.14 -0.86
N GLY A 397 -24.04 -19.12 -0.20
CA GLY A 397 -24.53 -20.35 -0.81
C GLY A 397 -25.69 -20.11 -1.77
N ARG A 398 -26.63 -19.24 -1.40
CA ARG A 398 -27.79 -18.89 -2.25
C ARG A 398 -28.33 -17.50 -1.93
N MET A 399 -28.77 -16.77 -2.95
CA MET A 399 -29.53 -15.52 -2.77
C MET A 399 -30.99 -15.84 -2.39
N GLU A 400 -31.68 -14.90 -1.72
CA GLU A 400 -33.13 -15.05 -1.52
C GLU A 400 -33.88 -15.07 -2.85
N SER A 401 -34.99 -15.80 -2.94
CA SER A 401 -35.94 -15.70 -4.04
C SER A 401 -37.35 -15.60 -3.50
N LYS A 402 -37.93 -14.40 -3.55
CA LYS A 402 -39.31 -14.17 -3.09
C LYS A 402 -40.33 -14.89 -3.96
N ALA A 403 -40.08 -14.97 -5.28
CA ALA A 403 -40.96 -15.67 -6.21
C ALA A 403 -41.05 -17.17 -5.94
N ARG A 404 -39.94 -17.79 -5.49
CA ARG A 404 -39.84 -19.23 -5.19
C ARG A 404 -39.97 -19.53 -3.70
N ASN A 405 -40.14 -18.51 -2.85
CA ASN A 405 -40.13 -18.63 -1.39
C ASN A 405 -38.87 -19.35 -0.87
N LEU A 406 -37.70 -18.95 -1.36
CA LEU A 406 -36.41 -19.51 -0.99
C LEU A 406 -35.61 -18.53 -0.12
N ASP A 407 -35.07 -19.04 0.98
CA ASP A 407 -34.22 -18.24 1.84
C ASP A 407 -32.87 -17.95 1.19
N LYS A 408 -32.28 -16.82 1.57
CA LYS A 408 -30.84 -16.60 1.47
C LYS A 408 -30.11 -17.57 2.39
N ILE A 409 -29.05 -18.19 1.89
CA ILE A 409 -28.23 -19.14 2.65
C ILE A 409 -26.79 -18.64 2.68
N VAL A 410 -26.23 -18.52 3.89
CA VAL A 410 -24.84 -18.18 4.15
C VAL A 410 -24.19 -19.31 4.94
N TYR A 411 -22.99 -19.72 4.54
CA TYR A 411 -22.19 -20.72 5.23
C TYR A 411 -20.97 -20.07 5.88
N LEU A 412 -20.70 -20.43 7.12
CA LEU A 412 -19.46 -20.16 7.83
C LEU A 412 -18.75 -21.50 8.04
N VAL A 413 -17.60 -21.64 7.42
CA VAL A 413 -16.71 -22.78 7.56
C VAL A 413 -15.57 -22.36 8.48
N GLY A 414 -15.38 -23.06 9.59
CA GLY A 414 -14.27 -22.86 10.54
C GLY A 414 -13.29 -24.04 10.53
N SER A 415 -12.11 -23.84 11.10
CA SER A 415 -11.10 -24.89 11.31
C SER A 415 -10.66 -24.92 12.77
N ALA A 416 -11.63 -24.84 13.69
CA ALA A 416 -11.38 -24.99 15.12
C ALA A 416 -11.06 -26.45 15.45
N ILE A 417 -10.29 -26.67 16.52
CA ILE A 417 -9.98 -28.04 16.98
C ILE A 417 -11.29 -28.70 17.42
N ALA A 418 -11.59 -29.88 16.88
CA ALA A 418 -12.82 -30.60 17.23
C ALA A 418 -12.87 -30.95 18.73
N PRO A 419 -14.07 -30.94 19.35
CA PRO A 419 -14.21 -31.42 20.72
C PRO A 419 -13.89 -32.92 20.81
N THR A 420 -13.38 -33.35 21.95
CA THR A 420 -13.21 -34.77 22.28
C THR A 420 -14.31 -35.19 23.27
N HIS A 421 -14.41 -36.48 23.57
CA HIS A 421 -15.34 -36.97 24.61
C HIS A 421 -15.10 -36.33 25.99
N THR A 422 -13.90 -35.81 26.25
CA THR A 422 -13.48 -35.31 27.57
C THR A 422 -13.18 -33.81 27.61
N ALA A 423 -13.11 -33.13 26.47
CA ALA A 423 -12.77 -31.70 26.39
C ALA A 423 -13.51 -31.01 25.25
N PRO A 424 -14.07 -29.80 25.47
CA PRO A 424 -14.72 -29.05 24.40
C PRO A 424 -13.71 -28.45 23.43
N SER A 425 -14.21 -27.95 22.31
CA SER A 425 -13.44 -27.12 21.39
C SER A 425 -13.16 -25.76 22.01
N LEU A 426 -11.89 -25.49 22.33
CA LEU A 426 -11.42 -24.22 22.87
C LEU A 426 -10.72 -23.41 21.77
N LEU A 427 -11.01 -22.12 21.70
CA LEU A 427 -10.45 -21.21 20.72
C LEU A 427 -9.16 -20.57 21.25
N HIS A 428 -8.06 -20.76 20.52
CA HIS A 428 -6.91 -19.86 20.64
C HIS A 428 -7.30 -18.44 20.21
N HIS A 429 -6.65 -17.40 20.73
CA HIS A 429 -7.00 -16.01 20.42
C HIS A 429 -7.01 -15.71 18.91
N GLN A 430 -6.14 -16.36 18.13
CA GLN A 430 -6.14 -16.26 16.67
C GLN A 430 -7.41 -16.87 16.04
N GLN A 431 -7.86 -18.02 16.54
CA GLN A 431 -9.11 -18.65 16.10
C GLN A 431 -10.34 -17.84 16.56
N LEU A 432 -10.27 -17.18 17.71
CA LEU A 432 -11.28 -16.23 18.17
C LEU A 432 -11.39 -15.03 17.21
N GLN A 433 -10.25 -14.46 16.80
CA GLN A 433 -10.21 -13.41 15.78
C GLN A 433 -10.80 -13.89 14.45
N GLN A 434 -10.50 -15.12 14.02
CA GLN A 434 -11.08 -15.70 12.81
C GLN A 434 -12.60 -15.86 12.95
N LEU A 435 -13.10 -16.41 14.06
CA LEU A 435 -14.55 -16.51 14.31
C LEU A 435 -15.24 -15.15 14.19
N LEU A 436 -14.70 -14.13 14.85
CA LEU A 436 -15.24 -12.76 14.79
C LEU A 436 -15.26 -12.20 13.36
N PHE A 437 -14.15 -12.35 12.63
CA PHE A 437 -14.03 -11.89 11.26
C PHE A 437 -15.05 -12.55 10.33
N TYR A 438 -15.19 -13.88 10.39
CA TYR A 438 -16.07 -14.62 9.49
C TYR A 438 -17.55 -14.55 9.89
N VAL A 439 -17.86 -14.30 11.17
CA VAL A 439 -19.22 -13.86 11.56
C VAL A 439 -19.52 -12.49 10.97
N GLY A 440 -18.59 -11.53 11.03
CA GLY A 440 -18.74 -10.23 10.37
C GLY A 440 -18.93 -10.34 8.86
N ARG A 441 -18.21 -11.25 8.19
CA ARG A 441 -18.44 -11.56 6.78
C ARG A 441 -19.83 -12.14 6.54
N SER A 442 -20.26 -13.08 7.38
CA SER A 442 -21.56 -13.72 7.26
C SER A 442 -22.69 -12.70 7.42
N LEU A 443 -22.55 -11.77 8.36
CA LEU A 443 -23.47 -10.64 8.54
C LEU A 443 -23.52 -9.74 7.30
N GLN A 444 -22.37 -9.43 6.69
CA GLN A 444 -22.31 -8.64 5.47
C GLN A 444 -23.13 -9.27 4.33
N MET A 445 -23.06 -10.59 4.18
CA MET A 445 -23.84 -11.33 3.17
C MET A 445 -25.34 -11.41 3.52
N LEU A 446 -25.67 -11.71 4.78
CA LEU A 446 -27.05 -11.81 5.25
C LEU A 446 -27.79 -10.47 5.14
N LEU A 447 -27.14 -9.37 5.53
CA LEU A 447 -27.77 -8.06 5.60
C LEU A 447 -27.86 -7.33 4.26
N SER A 448 -27.06 -7.71 3.26
CA SER A 448 -27.12 -7.11 1.92
C SER A 448 -28.51 -7.24 1.32
N ARG A 449 -29.04 -6.13 0.83
CA ARG A 449 -30.37 -6.04 0.19
C ARG A 449 -30.29 -5.99 -1.34
N SER A 450 -29.12 -6.28 -1.89
CA SER A 450 -28.98 -6.41 -3.34
C SER A 450 -29.87 -7.55 -3.83
N PRO A 451 -30.68 -7.34 -4.89
CA PRO A 451 -31.35 -8.42 -5.57
C PRO A 451 -30.40 -9.24 -6.46
N TYR A 452 -29.20 -8.70 -6.74
CA TYR A 452 -28.23 -9.27 -7.67
C TYR A 452 -26.99 -9.77 -6.92
N ARG A 453 -26.56 -11.00 -7.21
CA ARG A 453 -25.39 -11.61 -6.57
C ARG A 453 -24.13 -10.79 -6.81
N ASP A 454 -23.87 -10.36 -8.04
CA ASP A 454 -22.65 -9.65 -8.47
C ASP A 454 -22.34 -8.39 -7.65
N ILE A 455 -23.38 -7.74 -7.11
CA ILE A 455 -23.24 -6.53 -6.29
C ILE A 455 -23.77 -6.71 -4.86
N ALA A 456 -23.96 -7.95 -4.41
CA ALA A 456 -24.35 -8.25 -3.04
C ALA A 456 -23.30 -7.81 -2.03
N ILE A 457 -22.01 -8.07 -2.31
CA ILE A 457 -20.85 -7.54 -1.59
C ILE A 457 -19.72 -7.31 -2.60
N PRO A 458 -18.60 -6.66 -2.24
CA PRO A 458 -17.46 -6.57 -3.14
C PRO A 458 -16.80 -7.95 -3.26
N TRP A 459 -16.91 -8.56 -4.43
CA TRP A 459 -16.35 -9.90 -4.70
C TRP A 459 -14.94 -9.80 -5.27
N ALA A 460 -14.06 -10.68 -4.80
CA ALA A 460 -12.83 -11.04 -5.50
C ALA A 460 -13.13 -12.14 -6.52
N PRO A 461 -12.40 -12.24 -7.65
CA PRO A 461 -11.25 -11.42 -8.08
C PRO A 461 -11.58 -10.16 -8.89
N PHE A 462 -12.84 -9.75 -9.00
CA PHE A 462 -13.30 -8.76 -9.98
C PHE A 462 -12.62 -7.38 -9.86
N TYR A 463 -12.32 -6.80 -11.02
CA TYR A 463 -11.67 -5.50 -11.10
C TYR A 463 -12.59 -4.37 -10.63
N ALA A 464 -13.88 -4.43 -10.94
CA ALA A 464 -14.89 -3.39 -10.68
C ALA A 464 -15.41 -3.34 -9.22
N SER A 465 -14.85 -4.17 -8.33
CA SER A 465 -15.24 -4.24 -6.92
C SER A 465 -14.29 -3.45 -6.01
N ASP A 466 -14.82 -2.64 -5.08
CA ASP A 466 -14.10 -1.91 -4.01
C ASP A 466 -13.53 -2.85 -2.94
N TRP A 467 -12.66 -3.76 -3.36
CA TRP A 467 -12.27 -4.91 -2.56
C TRP A 467 -11.34 -4.56 -1.39
N ASP A 468 -10.64 -3.43 -1.46
CA ASP A 468 -9.83 -2.84 -0.40
C ASP A 468 -10.64 -2.35 0.82
N ALA A 469 -11.95 -2.15 0.64
CA ALA A 469 -12.90 -1.82 1.70
C ALA A 469 -13.80 -2.99 2.13
N ALA A 470 -13.76 -4.12 1.41
CA ALA A 470 -14.68 -5.24 1.60
C ALA A 470 -14.63 -5.84 3.02
N ASP A 471 -13.50 -5.69 3.69
CA ASP A 471 -13.23 -6.30 4.99
C ASP A 471 -13.45 -5.34 6.16
N ALA A 472 -13.91 -4.10 5.92
CA ALA A 472 -14.06 -3.10 6.97
C ALA A 472 -14.96 -3.57 8.13
N VAL A 473 -16.12 -4.17 7.84
CA VAL A 473 -17.02 -4.69 8.88
C VAL A 473 -16.55 -6.03 9.47
N PRO A 474 -16.07 -7.01 8.68
CA PRO A 474 -15.37 -8.17 9.22
C PRO A 474 -14.26 -7.82 10.22
N ALA A 475 -13.40 -6.85 9.87
CA ALA A 475 -12.34 -6.37 10.75
C ALA A 475 -12.89 -5.62 11.97
N PHE A 476 -13.96 -4.83 11.82
CA PHE A 476 -14.64 -4.19 12.96
C PHE A 476 -15.02 -5.22 14.05
N LEU A 477 -15.61 -6.36 13.69
CA LEU A 477 -15.86 -7.44 14.66
C LEU A 477 -14.58 -8.10 15.16
N GLN A 478 -13.61 -8.34 14.28
CA GLN A 478 -12.32 -8.92 14.64
C GLN A 478 -11.61 -8.12 15.74
N PHE A 479 -11.73 -6.79 15.72
CA PHE A 479 -11.12 -5.89 16.71
C PHE A 479 -11.73 -5.99 18.12
N PHE A 480 -12.83 -6.73 18.31
CA PHE A 480 -13.44 -6.90 19.64
C PHE A 480 -12.48 -7.55 20.64
N VAL A 481 -11.53 -8.38 20.19
CA VAL A 481 -10.52 -9.00 21.07
C VAL A 481 -9.55 -7.99 21.69
N TYR A 482 -9.44 -6.79 21.13
CA TYR A 482 -8.57 -5.73 21.63
C TYR A 482 -9.31 -4.69 22.47
N LYS A 483 -10.61 -4.88 22.70
CA LYS A 483 -11.45 -4.02 23.55
C LYS A 483 -11.77 -4.79 24.83
N PRO A 484 -11.27 -4.36 26.02
CA PRO A 484 -11.36 -5.16 27.24
C PRO A 484 -12.79 -5.58 27.61
N THR A 485 -13.76 -4.67 27.51
CA THR A 485 -15.16 -4.92 27.81
C THR A 485 -15.81 -5.93 26.85
N LEU A 486 -15.46 -5.87 25.56
CA LEU A 486 -15.97 -6.80 24.55
C LEU A 486 -15.29 -8.17 24.68
N LEU A 487 -13.98 -8.22 24.93
CA LEU A 487 -13.26 -9.46 25.19
C LEU A 487 -13.86 -10.21 26.39
N GLN A 488 -14.14 -9.50 27.49
CA GLN A 488 -14.84 -10.09 28.64
C GLN A 488 -16.23 -10.59 28.28
N SER A 489 -16.99 -9.79 27.52
CA SER A 489 -18.35 -10.15 27.09
C SER A 489 -18.36 -11.41 26.22
N LEU A 490 -17.28 -11.67 25.47
CA LEU A 490 -17.07 -12.89 24.69
C LEU A 490 -16.60 -14.07 25.55
N SER A 491 -15.92 -13.80 26.67
CA SER A 491 -15.32 -14.82 27.54
C SER A 491 -16.33 -15.53 28.44
N SER A 492 -16.06 -16.80 28.76
CA SER A 492 -16.77 -17.60 29.76
C SER A 492 -15.92 -17.79 31.02
N PRO A 493 -16.53 -18.18 32.17
CA PRO A 493 -15.75 -18.70 33.29
C PRO A 493 -14.77 -19.77 32.81
N HIS A 494 -13.56 -19.74 33.32
CA HIS A 494 -12.49 -20.64 32.90
C HIS A 494 -12.88 -22.09 33.16
N ILE A 495 -12.73 -22.97 32.16
CA ILE A 495 -13.26 -24.34 32.24
C ILE A 495 -12.70 -25.19 33.39
N VAL A 496 -11.50 -24.87 33.88
CA VAL A 496 -10.86 -25.60 34.99
C VAL A 496 -11.05 -24.91 36.33
N SER A 497 -10.80 -23.60 36.39
CA SER A 497 -10.77 -22.84 37.65
C SER A 497 -12.09 -22.16 38.00
N ASP A 498 -13.05 -22.13 37.08
CA ASP A 498 -14.34 -21.43 37.19
C ASP A 498 -14.22 -19.91 37.45
N THR A 499 -13.04 -19.35 37.18
CA THR A 499 -12.76 -17.92 37.36
C THR A 499 -13.18 -17.13 36.14
N THR A 500 -13.73 -15.92 36.34
CA THR A 500 -14.02 -14.97 35.26
C THR A 500 -12.82 -14.04 35.00
N ILE A 501 -12.71 -13.52 33.78
CA ILE A 501 -11.70 -12.50 33.45
C ILE A 501 -12.08 -11.17 34.13
N SER A 502 -11.20 -10.62 34.97
CA SER A 502 -11.38 -9.31 35.60
C SER A 502 -11.07 -8.15 34.63
N ASP A 503 -11.43 -6.92 35.01
CA ASP A 503 -11.14 -5.69 34.24
C ASP A 503 -9.65 -5.51 33.96
N ASP A 504 -8.83 -5.60 35.01
CA ASP A 504 -7.38 -5.49 34.89
C ASP A 504 -6.80 -6.61 34.01
N ARG A 505 -7.32 -7.84 34.16
CA ARG A 505 -6.86 -8.98 33.37
C ARG A 505 -7.22 -8.82 31.89
N ALA A 506 -8.44 -8.38 31.59
CA ALA A 506 -8.86 -8.12 30.22
C ALA A 506 -8.02 -7.02 29.57
N ASN A 507 -7.73 -5.93 30.29
CA ASN A 507 -6.86 -4.87 29.82
C ASN A 507 -5.44 -5.40 29.50
N ASN A 508 -4.85 -6.18 30.40
CA ASN A 508 -3.55 -6.81 30.18
C ASN A 508 -3.54 -7.75 28.97
N ILE A 509 -4.59 -8.55 28.77
CA ILE A 509 -4.74 -9.41 27.60
C ILE A 509 -4.78 -8.57 26.32
N CYS A 510 -5.65 -7.57 26.24
CA CYS A 510 -5.75 -6.71 25.06
C CYS A 510 -4.41 -6.01 24.75
N LEU A 511 -3.73 -5.48 25.76
CA LEU A 511 -2.41 -4.84 25.61
C LEU A 511 -1.34 -5.83 25.14
N ALA A 512 -1.33 -7.06 25.66
CA ALA A 512 -0.41 -8.11 25.21
C ALA A 512 -0.63 -8.46 23.74
N LEU A 513 -1.88 -8.69 23.36
CA LEU A 513 -2.24 -9.02 21.98
C LEU A 513 -1.87 -7.87 21.03
N SER A 514 -2.23 -6.63 21.34
CA SER A 514 -1.89 -5.47 20.50
C SER A 514 -0.39 -5.21 20.42
N ARG A 515 0.36 -5.44 21.51
CA ARG A 515 1.81 -5.25 21.52
C ARG A 515 2.52 -6.30 20.66
N ALA A 516 2.03 -7.55 20.68
CA ALA A 516 2.62 -8.63 19.91
C ALA A 516 2.53 -8.42 18.38
N THR A 517 1.54 -7.67 17.90
CA THR A 517 1.30 -7.49 16.45
C THR A 517 2.16 -6.42 15.79
N LEU A 518 2.94 -5.62 16.54
CA LEU A 518 3.68 -4.48 15.98
C LEU A 518 4.62 -4.89 14.84
N TRP A 519 5.33 -6.02 14.99
CA TRP A 519 6.18 -6.57 13.93
C TRP A 519 5.39 -6.90 12.67
N ASP A 520 4.24 -7.55 12.80
CA ASP A 520 3.42 -7.91 11.64
C ASP A 520 2.82 -6.69 10.95
N SER A 521 2.39 -5.66 11.69
CA SER A 521 1.93 -4.40 11.09
C SER A 521 3.05 -3.68 10.34
N TYR A 522 4.26 -3.61 10.92
CA TYR A 522 5.41 -2.97 10.28
C TYR A 522 5.94 -3.76 9.07
N ARG A 523 5.94 -5.09 9.16
CA ARG A 523 6.27 -5.97 8.03
C ARG A 523 5.21 -5.87 6.92
N THR A 524 3.93 -5.75 7.28
CA THR A 524 2.85 -5.52 6.30
C THR A 524 3.09 -4.19 5.57
N LEU A 525 3.44 -3.13 6.29
CA LEU A 525 3.74 -1.81 5.72
C LEU A 525 4.87 -1.88 4.69
N PHE A 526 5.98 -2.56 5.01
CA PHE A 526 7.08 -2.82 4.06
C PHE A 526 6.57 -3.54 2.80
N TRP A 527 5.83 -4.63 2.97
CA TRP A 527 5.33 -5.41 1.83
C TRP A 527 4.32 -4.66 0.99
N SER A 528 3.50 -3.80 1.60
CA SER A 528 2.58 -2.92 0.87
C SER A 528 3.30 -1.89 0.02
N ASP A 529 4.40 -1.33 0.52
CA ASP A 529 5.23 -0.37 -0.21
C ASP A 529 6.02 -1.07 -1.33
N PHE A 530 6.57 -2.25 -1.05
CA PHE A 530 7.26 -3.07 -2.04
C PHE A 530 6.32 -3.52 -3.17
N ASP A 531 5.13 -4.02 -2.85
CA ASP A 531 4.09 -4.42 -3.80
C ASP A 531 3.72 -3.26 -4.74
N LEU A 532 3.45 -2.09 -4.18
CA LEU A 532 3.10 -0.92 -4.97
C LEU A 532 4.27 -0.50 -5.88
N THR A 533 5.48 -0.43 -5.32
CA THR A 533 6.66 0.06 -6.03
C THR A 533 7.08 -0.89 -7.15
N VAL A 534 7.10 -2.22 -6.92
CA VAL A 534 7.52 -3.19 -7.95
C VAL A 534 6.61 -3.16 -9.17
N PHE A 535 5.32 -2.86 -8.97
CA PHE A 535 4.31 -2.76 -10.03
C PHE A 535 4.19 -1.36 -10.68
N GLU A 536 4.99 -0.40 -10.22
CA GLU A 536 5.20 0.91 -10.86
C GLU A 536 6.59 1.04 -11.51
N MET A 537 7.48 0.05 -11.34
CA MET A 537 8.77 0.01 -12.02
C MET A 537 8.56 -0.02 -13.55
N GLU A 538 9.30 0.81 -14.28
CA GLU A 538 9.35 0.74 -15.74
C GLU A 538 10.17 -0.48 -16.21
N ASP A 539 9.67 -1.13 -17.26
CA ASP A 539 10.31 -2.26 -17.95
C ASP A 539 11.68 -1.99 -18.55
N ARG A 540 12.57 -3.00 -18.46
CA ARG A 540 13.87 -3.06 -19.14
C ARG A 540 13.68 -2.75 -20.61
N LYS A 541 13.96 -1.50 -21.01
CA LYS A 541 14.14 -1.15 -22.41
C LYS A 541 15.36 -1.91 -22.91
N CYS A 542 15.13 -3.10 -23.45
CA CYS A 542 16.09 -3.82 -24.27
C CYS A 542 16.23 -3.04 -25.59
N VAL A 543 17.00 -1.94 -25.59
CA VAL A 543 17.31 -1.18 -26.82
C VAL A 543 18.32 -1.94 -27.71
N ALA A 544 18.65 -3.19 -27.39
CA ALA A 544 19.72 -3.94 -28.06
C ALA A 544 19.29 -4.79 -29.27
N SER A 545 18.00 -4.92 -29.64
CA SER A 545 17.63 -5.91 -30.69
C SER A 545 16.96 -5.38 -31.96
N TYR A 546 16.62 -4.09 -32.11
CA TYR A 546 15.90 -3.62 -33.31
C TYR A 546 16.59 -2.52 -34.12
N PHE A 547 17.59 -1.82 -33.57
CA PHE A 547 18.25 -0.70 -34.26
C PHE A 547 19.56 -1.04 -34.98
N VAL A 548 20.09 -2.26 -34.81
CA VAL A 548 21.39 -2.66 -35.38
C VAL A 548 21.30 -3.19 -36.82
N CYS A 549 20.11 -3.51 -37.35
CA CYS A 549 20.02 -4.25 -38.62
C CYS A 549 19.63 -3.47 -39.88
N ASN A 550 19.30 -2.16 -39.88
CA ASN A 550 18.84 -1.55 -41.14
C ASN A 550 19.23 -0.10 -41.49
N PHE A 551 19.86 0.69 -40.61
CA PHE A 551 20.29 2.03 -41.01
C PHE A 551 21.63 2.39 -40.38
N GLY A 552 22.69 2.33 -41.19
CA GLY A 552 24.05 2.75 -40.83
C GLY A 552 24.17 4.26 -40.64
N PHE A 553 23.73 4.76 -39.48
CA PHE A 553 23.98 6.11 -38.99
C PHE A 553 24.48 6.04 -37.54
N ASN A 554 25.68 6.57 -37.28
CA ASN A 554 26.24 6.67 -35.93
C ASN A 554 25.57 7.80 -35.15
N PHE A 555 24.68 7.44 -34.22
CA PHE A 555 24.07 8.34 -33.25
C PHE A 555 24.99 8.53 -32.04
N ILE A 556 25.38 9.77 -31.75
CA ILE A 556 26.02 10.17 -30.49
C ILE A 556 24.89 10.55 -29.52
N GLY A 557 24.80 9.84 -28.38
CA GLY A 557 23.90 10.18 -27.26
C GLY A 557 22.87 9.10 -26.94
N LEU A 558 23.25 8.13 -26.11
CA LEU A 558 22.32 7.24 -25.40
C LEU A 558 22.92 6.98 -24.01
N GLU A 559 22.36 7.63 -22.99
CA GLU A 559 22.49 7.19 -21.60
C GLU A 559 21.95 5.76 -21.50
N LEU A 560 22.83 4.82 -21.16
CA LEU A 560 22.44 3.49 -20.73
C LEU A 560 21.76 3.60 -19.36
N PHE A 561 20.43 3.80 -19.35
CA PHE A 561 19.57 3.54 -18.20
C PHE A 561 19.77 2.08 -17.76
N ARG A 562 20.64 1.83 -16.78
CA ARG A 562 20.66 0.52 -16.08
C ARG A 562 19.37 0.42 -15.27
N GLN A 563 18.40 -0.26 -15.83
CA GLN A 563 17.15 -0.48 -15.13
C GLN A 563 17.30 -1.52 -14.01
N LYS A 564 16.79 -1.17 -12.82
CA LYS A 564 16.86 -1.95 -11.58
C LYS A 564 16.06 -3.25 -11.74
N PHE A 565 16.60 -4.37 -11.24
CA PHE A 565 15.89 -5.64 -11.16
C PHE A 565 15.07 -5.71 -9.85
N TRP A 566 13.97 -6.46 -9.80
CA TRP A 566 13.12 -6.52 -8.60
C TRP A 566 13.89 -6.88 -7.32
N LEU A 567 14.93 -7.71 -7.43
CA LEU A 567 15.75 -8.13 -6.29
C LEU A 567 16.62 -6.99 -5.76
N ASP A 568 17.10 -6.11 -6.64
CA ASP A 568 17.87 -4.93 -6.25
C ASP A 568 16.96 -3.97 -5.47
N LEU A 569 15.72 -3.78 -5.95
CA LEU A 569 14.69 -3.00 -5.25
C LEU A 569 14.38 -3.60 -3.86
N TYR A 570 14.12 -4.91 -3.79
CA TYR A 570 13.81 -5.60 -2.53
C TYR A 570 14.91 -5.38 -1.49
N ARG A 571 16.19 -5.52 -1.90
CA ARG A 571 17.33 -5.35 -1.00
C ARG A 571 17.48 -3.91 -0.52
N GLU A 572 17.37 -2.93 -1.42
CA GLU A 572 17.43 -1.50 -1.09
C GLU A 572 16.33 -1.12 -0.09
N MET A 573 15.08 -1.53 -0.36
CA MET A 573 13.95 -1.25 0.53
C MET A 573 14.10 -2.01 1.87
N SER A 574 14.57 -3.26 1.85
CA SER A 574 14.78 -4.04 3.07
C SER A 574 15.81 -3.37 3.98
N GLU A 575 16.92 -2.85 3.43
CA GLU A 575 17.94 -2.12 4.19
C GLU A 575 17.41 -0.78 4.73
N GLU A 576 16.44 -0.16 4.05
CA GLU A 576 15.80 1.05 4.55
C GLU A 576 14.85 0.74 5.73
N TYR A 577 13.98 -0.25 5.58
CA TYR A 577 12.92 -0.55 6.55
C TYR A 577 13.45 -1.25 7.79
N PHE A 578 14.39 -2.18 7.64
CA PHE A 578 14.78 -3.07 8.72
C PHE A 578 16.23 -2.85 9.18
N PRO A 579 16.52 -2.95 10.49
CA PRO A 579 17.88 -2.84 11.01
C PRO A 579 18.70 -4.13 10.83
N PHE A 580 18.12 -5.18 10.24
CA PHE A 580 18.76 -6.48 10.05
C PHE A 580 19.61 -6.51 8.79
N LYS A 581 20.67 -7.34 8.78
CA LYS A 581 21.42 -7.60 7.56
C LYS A 581 20.71 -8.67 6.74
N THR A 582 20.19 -8.29 5.58
CA THR A 582 19.62 -9.25 4.63
C THR A 582 20.69 -10.21 4.13
N SER A 583 20.40 -11.52 4.14
CA SER A 583 21.31 -12.51 3.58
C SER A 583 21.46 -12.31 2.08
N ARG A 584 22.64 -12.61 1.52
CA ARG A 584 22.85 -12.58 0.06
C ARG A 584 21.89 -13.52 -0.67
N ASN A 585 21.48 -14.60 -0.02
CA ASN A 585 20.57 -15.61 -0.56
C ASN A 585 19.12 -15.41 -0.08
N ASP A 586 18.74 -14.21 0.37
CA ASP A 586 17.33 -13.90 0.64
C ASP A 586 16.59 -13.59 -0.68
N TYR A 587 15.66 -14.48 -1.01
CA TYR A 587 14.77 -14.39 -2.17
C TYR A 587 13.31 -14.46 -1.75
N HIS A 588 12.94 -13.95 -0.57
CA HIS A 588 11.56 -14.03 -0.06
C HIS A 588 10.46 -13.65 -1.08
N PRO A 589 10.63 -12.61 -1.94
CA PRO A 589 9.64 -12.31 -2.98
C PRO A 589 9.32 -13.49 -3.92
N CYS A 590 10.25 -14.42 -4.16
CA CYS A 590 10.08 -15.60 -5.00
C CYS A 590 9.07 -16.63 -4.46
N SER A 591 8.74 -16.59 -3.18
CA SER A 591 7.70 -17.43 -2.54
C SER A 591 6.48 -16.61 -2.12
N PHE A 592 6.41 -15.32 -2.47
CA PHE A 592 5.38 -14.44 -1.94
C PHE A 592 4.11 -14.45 -2.80
N ILE A 593 3.32 -15.51 -2.61
CA ILE A 593 2.08 -15.80 -3.36
C ILE A 593 1.07 -14.63 -3.37
N PRO A 594 0.80 -13.92 -2.26
CA PRO A 594 -0.13 -12.80 -2.29
C PRO A 594 0.20 -11.75 -3.36
N ILE A 595 1.47 -11.42 -3.56
CA ILE A 595 1.87 -10.41 -4.56
C ILE A 595 1.99 -11.04 -5.95
N PHE A 596 2.71 -12.15 -6.07
CA PHE A 596 3.08 -12.68 -7.39
C PHE A 596 2.24 -13.88 -7.86
N GLY A 597 1.61 -14.61 -6.95
CA GLY A 597 0.81 -15.81 -7.29
C GLY A 597 -0.68 -15.53 -7.49
N LEU A 598 -1.21 -14.44 -6.94
CA LEU A 598 -2.64 -14.13 -6.96
C LEU A 598 -2.90 -12.79 -7.64
N GLN A 599 -3.22 -12.83 -8.94
CA GLN A 599 -3.47 -11.66 -9.79
C GLN A 599 -4.36 -10.55 -9.17
N PRO A 600 -5.44 -10.85 -8.42
CA PRO A 600 -6.29 -9.81 -7.83
C PRO A 600 -5.60 -9.00 -6.72
N TYR A 601 -4.55 -9.55 -6.12
CA TYR A 601 -3.86 -8.98 -4.96
C TYR A 601 -2.63 -8.16 -5.34
N MET A 602 -2.21 -8.19 -6.61
CA MET A 602 -1.12 -7.38 -7.16
C MET A 602 -1.39 -5.88 -6.98
N GLY A 603 -0.45 -5.14 -6.38
CA GLY A 603 -0.63 -3.72 -6.04
C GLY A 603 -1.63 -3.46 -4.91
N MET A 604 -2.17 -4.51 -4.27
CA MET A 604 -3.24 -4.40 -3.28
C MET A 604 -2.85 -4.93 -1.89
N TYR A 605 -1.58 -5.23 -1.63
CA TYR A 605 -1.14 -5.74 -0.32
C TYR A 605 -1.38 -4.73 0.83
N TYR A 606 -1.51 -3.43 0.53
CA TYR A 606 -1.92 -2.37 1.49
C TYR A 606 -3.31 -2.57 2.10
N ARG A 607 -4.17 -3.38 1.46
CA ARG A 607 -5.57 -3.62 1.83
C ARG A 607 -5.75 -3.99 3.29
N LYS A 608 -4.85 -4.80 3.86
CA LYS A 608 -4.91 -5.19 5.28
C LYS A 608 -4.88 -3.95 6.17
N LEU A 609 -3.85 -3.10 6.01
CA LEU A 609 -3.71 -1.87 6.79
C LEU A 609 -4.84 -0.88 6.52
N TRP A 610 -5.30 -0.80 5.26
CA TRP A 610 -6.42 0.07 4.89
C TRP A 610 -7.71 -0.34 5.60
N THR A 611 -8.04 -1.63 5.57
CA THR A 611 -9.19 -2.19 6.27
C THR A 611 -9.10 -1.98 7.78
N GLU A 612 -7.92 -2.20 8.37
CA GLU A 612 -7.70 -1.98 9.80
C GLU A 612 -7.94 -0.52 10.18
N MET A 613 -7.47 0.44 9.37
CA MET A 613 -7.77 1.86 9.55
C MET A 613 -9.28 2.14 9.52
N LEU A 614 -10.00 1.62 8.53
CA LEU A 614 -11.46 1.82 8.42
C LEU A 614 -12.19 1.24 9.63
N ALA A 615 -11.82 0.03 10.06
CA ALA A 615 -12.44 -0.64 11.19
C ALA A 615 -12.20 0.10 12.52
N LEU A 616 -10.97 0.57 12.76
CA LEU A 616 -10.63 1.36 13.94
C LEU A 616 -11.36 2.70 13.96
N ASP A 617 -11.47 3.38 12.81
CA ASP A 617 -12.21 4.64 12.67
C ASP A 617 -13.73 4.42 12.89
N ILE A 618 -14.27 3.25 12.52
CA ILE A 618 -15.66 2.88 12.90
C ILE A 618 -15.77 2.68 14.41
N HIS A 619 -14.83 1.97 15.05
CA HIS A 619 -14.81 1.78 16.51
C HIS A 619 -14.81 3.10 17.27
N GLU A 620 -13.99 4.07 16.84
CA GLU A 620 -13.95 5.40 17.47
C GLU A 620 -15.30 6.12 17.42
N THR A 621 -16.05 5.98 16.33
CA THR A 621 -17.40 6.53 16.22
C THR A 621 -18.36 5.90 17.23
N PHE A 622 -18.27 4.58 17.48
CA PHE A 622 -19.05 3.93 18.54
C PHE A 622 -18.65 4.42 19.93
N ASP A 623 -17.35 4.59 20.18
CA ASP A 623 -16.83 5.09 21.45
C ASP A 623 -17.27 6.55 21.73
N PHE A 624 -17.37 7.39 20.68
CA PHE A 624 -17.75 8.80 20.80
C PHE A 624 -19.26 9.03 20.91
N GLU A 625 -20.08 8.34 20.11
CA GLU A 625 -21.52 8.63 20.00
C GLU A 625 -22.34 8.07 21.18
N ASN A 626 -21.78 7.16 21.98
CA ASN A 626 -22.36 6.57 23.21
C ASN A 626 -23.83 6.08 23.07
N ASP A 627 -24.24 5.73 21.84
CA ASP A 627 -25.52 5.11 21.51
C ASP A 627 -25.26 3.97 20.51
N VAL A 628 -24.81 2.83 21.06
CA VAL A 628 -24.37 1.67 20.30
C VAL A 628 -25.42 1.20 19.31
N ARG A 629 -26.70 1.20 19.71
CA ARG A 629 -27.78 0.69 18.87
C ARG A 629 -28.05 1.62 17.69
N LYS A 630 -28.14 2.93 17.92
CA LYS A 630 -28.38 3.91 16.85
C LYS A 630 -27.21 3.97 15.87
N THR A 631 -25.97 3.96 16.35
CA THR A 631 -24.78 3.94 15.49
C THR A 631 -24.70 2.62 14.71
N GLY A 632 -25.04 1.49 15.33
CA GLY A 632 -25.11 0.19 14.68
C GLY A 632 -26.21 0.08 13.63
N ASP A 633 -27.41 0.62 13.89
CA ASP A 633 -28.48 0.71 12.88
C ASP A 633 -28.06 1.62 11.71
N ARG A 634 -27.31 2.70 11.97
CA ARG A 634 -26.74 3.54 10.92
C ARG A 634 -25.72 2.77 10.08
N LEU A 635 -24.77 2.08 10.70
CA LEU A 635 -23.78 1.23 10.02
C LEU A 635 -24.46 0.14 9.17
N LYS A 636 -25.50 -0.48 9.72
CA LYS A 636 -26.33 -1.47 9.04
C LYS A 636 -26.98 -0.87 7.80
N ALA A 637 -27.69 0.24 7.94
CA ALA A 637 -28.43 0.87 6.85
C ALA A 637 -27.53 1.43 5.73
N THR A 638 -26.34 1.94 6.07
CA THR A 638 -25.46 2.59 5.09
C THR A 638 -24.51 1.62 4.40
N ILE A 639 -23.81 0.75 5.14
CA ILE A 639 -22.75 -0.11 4.60
C ILE A 639 -23.27 -1.54 4.37
N LEU A 640 -23.81 -2.19 5.40
CA LEU A 640 -24.16 -3.61 5.32
C LEU A 640 -25.35 -3.89 4.39
N SER A 641 -26.43 -3.11 4.51
CA SER A 641 -27.64 -3.29 3.69
C SER A 641 -27.44 -2.88 2.23
N ARG A 642 -26.53 -1.95 1.96
CA ARG A 642 -26.22 -1.52 0.58
C ARG A 642 -25.25 -2.46 -0.11
N GLY A 643 -24.43 -3.25 0.58
CA GLY A 643 -23.48 -4.13 -0.11
C GLY A 643 -22.58 -3.34 -1.07
N SER A 644 -22.55 -3.75 -2.36
CA SER A 644 -21.89 -3.00 -3.44
C SER A 644 -22.86 -2.12 -4.26
N GLY A 645 -24.01 -1.78 -3.69
CA GLY A 645 -25.06 -0.95 -4.28
C GLY A 645 -24.66 0.51 -4.53
N ASP A 646 -23.51 0.95 -4.03
CA ASP A 646 -22.82 2.20 -4.33
C ASP A 646 -21.30 1.97 -4.17
N MET A 647 -20.49 2.97 -4.55
CA MET A 647 -19.04 2.97 -4.26
C MET A 647 -18.78 2.97 -2.75
N ALA A 648 -17.82 2.16 -2.28
CA ALA A 648 -17.52 2.01 -0.86
C ALA A 648 -17.14 3.32 -0.18
N LYS A 649 -16.41 4.21 -0.87
CA LYS A 649 -16.07 5.55 -0.36
C LYS A 649 -17.31 6.40 -0.05
N GLU A 650 -18.35 6.28 -0.87
CA GLU A 650 -19.60 7.03 -0.68
C GLU A 650 -20.40 6.45 0.49
N LEU A 651 -20.48 5.12 0.59
CA LEU A 651 -21.12 4.45 1.72
C LEU A 651 -20.43 4.80 3.04
N TYR A 652 -19.09 4.82 3.04
CA TYR A 652 -18.27 5.24 4.17
C TYR A 652 -18.54 6.69 4.56
N ARG A 653 -18.57 7.61 3.59
CA ARG A 653 -18.88 9.03 3.84
C ARG A 653 -20.29 9.22 4.38
N ARG A 654 -21.29 8.46 3.91
CA ARG A 654 -22.65 8.49 4.46
C ARG A 654 -22.69 8.00 5.92
N PHE A 655 -21.85 7.03 6.30
CA PHE A 655 -21.75 6.54 7.67
C PHE A 655 -20.99 7.50 8.61
N GLN A 656 -19.77 7.92 8.21
CA GLN A 656 -18.86 8.72 9.03
C GLN A 656 -19.06 10.24 8.90
N GLY A 657 -19.76 10.71 7.85
CA GLY A 657 -19.86 12.13 7.51
C GLY A 657 -18.60 12.73 6.87
N ARG A 658 -17.55 11.93 6.65
CA ARG A 658 -16.26 12.36 6.07
C ARG A 658 -15.57 11.21 5.35
N ASP A 659 -14.54 11.55 4.57
CA ASP A 659 -13.62 10.57 3.99
C ASP A 659 -12.74 9.90 5.08
N PRO A 660 -12.23 8.68 4.83
CA PRO A 660 -11.32 8.02 5.74
C PRO A 660 -10.03 8.83 5.90
N SER A 661 -9.48 8.87 7.11
CA SER A 661 -8.26 9.59 7.41
C SER A 661 -7.41 8.82 8.41
N VAL A 662 -6.11 8.74 8.13
CA VAL A 662 -5.12 8.16 9.05
C VAL A 662 -5.04 8.97 10.35
N VAL A 663 -5.46 10.25 10.35
CA VAL A 663 -5.22 11.18 11.46
C VAL A 663 -6.10 10.93 12.69
N MET A 664 -7.18 10.15 12.60
CA MET A 664 -8.14 10.07 13.71
C MET A 664 -7.86 9.00 14.78
N ALA A 665 -6.96 8.04 14.54
CA ALA A 665 -6.58 6.96 15.48
C ALA A 665 -5.91 7.41 16.81
N SER A 666 -6.07 8.66 17.25
CA SER A 666 -5.49 9.17 18.50
C SER A 666 -6.36 10.21 19.24
N ILE A 667 -7.67 10.32 19.00
CA ILE A 667 -8.54 11.16 19.84
C ILE A 667 -9.06 10.34 21.04
N ALA A 668 -8.13 9.87 21.88
CA ALA A 668 -8.44 9.31 23.20
C ALA A 668 -7.27 9.41 24.20
N THR A 669 -6.53 10.53 24.19
CA THR A 669 -5.78 10.99 25.36
C THR A 669 -5.49 12.48 25.20
N THR A 670 -6.35 13.32 25.77
CA THR A 670 -5.97 14.62 26.37
C THR A 670 -7.21 15.28 26.97
N ALA A 671 -7.57 14.83 28.17
CA ALA A 671 -8.17 15.70 29.17
C ALA A 671 -7.19 15.83 30.33
N ALA A 672 -6.09 16.56 30.08
CA ALA A 672 -5.31 17.34 31.04
C ALA A 672 -3.99 17.78 30.40
N GLY A 673 -3.75 19.09 30.35
CA GLY A 673 -2.40 19.67 30.29
C GLY A 673 -1.90 20.12 28.91
N ASP A 674 -1.97 21.45 28.71
CA ASP A 674 -1.10 22.28 27.87
C ASP A 674 -0.78 21.84 26.43
N THR A 675 -1.46 22.50 25.51
CA THR A 675 -1.00 22.71 24.14
C THR A 675 0.37 23.41 24.11
N LYS A 676 1.42 22.69 23.74
CA LYS A 676 2.58 23.27 23.05
C LYS A 676 2.81 22.54 21.73
N THR A 677 2.51 23.23 20.64
CA THR A 677 3.01 22.95 19.29
C THR A 677 4.53 22.73 19.30
N PRO A 678 5.08 21.81 18.48
CA PRO A 678 6.53 21.73 18.31
C PRO A 678 6.99 23.06 17.68
N GLU A 679 7.80 23.81 18.42
CA GLU A 679 8.40 25.06 17.96
C GLU A 679 9.26 24.79 16.72
N VAL A 680 8.77 25.22 15.56
CA VAL A 680 9.63 25.52 14.43
C VAL A 680 10.51 26.69 14.87
N THR A 681 11.79 26.43 15.08
CA THR A 681 12.75 27.46 15.48
C THR A 681 13.02 28.34 14.27
N VAL A 682 12.25 29.43 14.13
CA VAL A 682 12.52 30.48 13.15
C VAL A 682 13.70 31.29 13.68
N VAL A 683 14.86 31.15 13.04
CA VAL A 683 16.07 31.84 13.49
C VAL A 683 16.10 33.22 12.85
N THR A 684 16.22 34.25 13.68
CA THR A 684 16.28 35.67 13.27
C THR A 684 17.67 36.14 12.88
N GLU A 685 18.68 35.29 13.10
CA GLU A 685 20.07 35.46 12.66
C GLU A 685 20.51 34.29 11.78
N VAL A 686 21.47 34.52 10.87
CA VAL A 686 21.96 33.46 10.00
C VAL A 686 22.79 32.46 10.83
N PRO A 687 22.44 31.16 10.86
CA PRO A 687 23.17 30.17 11.63
C PRO A 687 24.66 30.12 11.26
N PRO A 688 25.58 30.04 12.23
CA PRO A 688 27.01 29.92 11.96
C PRO A 688 27.37 28.68 11.11
N SER A 689 26.55 27.62 11.17
CA SER A 689 26.66 26.45 10.29
C SER A 689 26.40 26.78 8.82
N LEU A 690 25.48 27.69 8.51
CA LEU A 690 25.17 28.12 7.14
C LEU A 690 26.28 29.00 6.56
N HIS A 691 26.82 29.92 7.38
CA HIS A 691 28.02 30.69 7.01
C HIS A 691 29.23 29.77 6.77
N ARG A 692 29.45 28.78 7.63
CA ARG A 692 30.52 27.77 7.44
C ARG A 692 30.31 26.98 6.15
N ALA A 693 29.10 26.48 5.88
CA ALA A 693 28.81 25.73 4.66
C ALA A 693 29.05 26.57 3.39
N LEU A 694 28.63 27.83 3.38
CA LEU A 694 28.84 28.75 2.27
C LEU A 694 30.32 29.07 2.02
N LEU A 695 31.10 29.33 3.08
CA LEU A 695 32.53 29.59 2.95
C LEU A 695 33.30 28.34 2.52
N LEU A 696 32.94 27.16 3.04
CA LEU A 696 33.52 25.89 2.60
C LEU A 696 33.17 25.61 1.13
N MET A 697 31.97 25.97 0.67
CA MET A 697 31.59 25.91 -0.74
C MET A 697 32.43 26.86 -1.61
N ALA A 698 32.52 28.13 -1.22
CA ALA A 698 33.32 29.10 -1.97
C ALA A 698 34.81 28.71 -2.02
N LYS A 699 35.33 28.12 -0.93
CA LYS A 699 36.72 27.66 -0.82
C LYS A 699 37.00 26.42 -1.65
N ASN A 700 36.07 25.46 -1.69
CA ASN A 700 36.27 24.18 -2.36
C ASN A 700 35.93 24.22 -3.85
N PHE A 701 34.98 25.07 -4.27
CA PHE A 701 34.45 25.06 -5.64
C PHE A 701 34.76 26.32 -6.45
N PHE A 702 35.32 27.38 -5.85
CA PHE A 702 35.62 28.64 -6.53
C PHE A 702 37.04 29.14 -6.21
N SER A 703 37.50 30.16 -6.94
CA SER A 703 38.84 30.73 -6.71
C SER A 703 38.92 31.49 -5.37
N LYS A 704 40.15 31.73 -4.89
CA LYS A 704 40.39 32.52 -3.66
C LYS A 704 39.77 33.92 -3.73
N GLU A 705 39.68 34.51 -4.92
CA GLU A 705 39.06 35.81 -5.14
C GLU A 705 37.54 35.75 -4.98
N HIS A 706 36.89 34.69 -5.48
CA HIS A 706 35.45 34.45 -5.24
C HIS A 706 35.15 34.20 -3.77
N TYR A 707 36.02 33.47 -3.08
CA TYR A 707 35.93 33.28 -1.62
C TYR A 707 35.94 34.62 -0.89
N LEU A 708 36.85 35.52 -1.26
CA LEU A 708 36.91 36.87 -0.66
C LEU A 708 35.63 37.67 -0.96
N VAL A 709 35.13 37.63 -2.20
CA VAL A 709 33.86 38.29 -2.56
C VAL A 709 32.70 37.77 -1.70
N VAL A 710 32.54 36.44 -1.60
CA VAL A 710 31.49 35.83 -0.77
C VAL A 710 31.67 36.18 0.71
N TYR A 711 32.91 36.15 1.22
CA TYR A 711 33.22 36.48 2.61
C TYR A 711 32.84 37.92 2.98
N TYR A 712 33.19 38.90 2.13
CA TYR A 712 32.87 40.31 2.39
C TYR A 712 31.38 40.61 2.24
N ILE A 713 30.68 39.98 1.28
CA ILE A 713 29.22 40.10 1.15
C ILE A 713 28.52 39.48 2.37
N MET A 714 28.93 38.28 2.77
CA MET A 714 28.36 37.56 3.93
C MET A 714 28.50 38.36 5.23
N ARG A 715 29.62 39.05 5.44
CA ARG A 715 29.85 39.87 6.64
C ARG A 715 29.06 41.17 6.71
N SER A 716 28.51 41.65 5.60
CA SER A 716 27.86 42.97 5.53
C SER A 716 26.35 42.93 5.41
N VAL A 717 25.71 41.74 5.46
CA VAL A 717 24.27 41.48 5.18
C VAL A 717 23.87 41.85 3.75
N CYS A 718 24.16 43.08 3.32
CA CYS A 718 24.18 43.56 1.94
C CYS A 718 25.31 44.59 1.76
N ILE A 719 25.93 44.68 0.57
CA ILE A 719 27.04 45.62 0.31
C ILE A 719 26.91 46.31 -1.04
N ARG A 720 27.22 47.62 -1.09
CA ARG A 720 27.28 48.41 -2.34
C ARG A 720 28.46 47.97 -3.20
N GLU A 721 28.28 47.94 -4.52
CA GLU A 721 29.33 47.56 -5.47
C GLU A 721 30.62 48.36 -5.28
N GLU A 722 30.52 49.68 -5.10
CA GLU A 722 31.69 50.55 -4.91
C GLU A 722 32.44 50.25 -3.61
N ILE A 723 31.72 49.95 -2.53
CA ILE A 723 32.32 49.59 -1.23
C ILE A 723 33.02 48.23 -1.34
N LEU A 724 32.35 47.25 -1.94
CA LEU A 724 32.91 45.93 -2.16
C LEU A 724 34.18 46.00 -3.04
N ARG A 725 34.13 46.82 -4.11
CA ARG A 725 35.28 47.08 -4.98
C ARG A 725 36.44 47.72 -4.23
N ASN A 726 36.17 48.77 -3.45
CA ASN A 726 37.20 49.48 -2.70
C ASN A 726 37.83 48.59 -1.61
N ARG A 727 37.04 47.73 -0.94
CA ARG A 727 37.55 46.79 0.08
C ARG A 727 38.40 45.67 -0.52
N LEU A 728 38.07 45.21 -1.72
CA LEU A 728 38.81 44.15 -2.42
C LEU A 728 39.96 44.68 -3.29
N ASN A 729 39.97 45.99 -3.58
CA ASN A 729 40.87 46.65 -4.52
C ASN A 729 40.91 46.00 -5.92
N PHE A 730 39.75 45.53 -6.40
CA PHE A 730 39.60 44.92 -7.72
C PHE A 730 39.18 45.94 -8.78
N GLU A 731 39.63 45.76 -10.01
CA GLU A 731 39.09 46.52 -11.15
C GLU A 731 37.60 46.21 -11.33
N GLN A 732 36.80 47.23 -11.70
CA GLN A 732 35.35 47.11 -11.77
C GLN A 732 34.88 46.00 -12.73
N ARG A 733 35.57 45.84 -13.86
CA ARG A 733 35.26 44.80 -14.84
C ARG A 733 35.53 43.40 -14.26
N HIS A 734 36.63 43.23 -13.54
CA HIS A 734 37.00 41.96 -12.90
C HIS A 734 36.01 41.59 -11.78
N LEU A 735 35.67 42.54 -10.90
CA LEU A 735 34.69 42.31 -9.84
C LEU A 735 33.34 41.87 -10.40
N ARG A 736 32.86 42.51 -11.47
CA ARG A 736 31.58 42.13 -12.11
C ARG A 736 31.64 40.75 -12.76
N GLN A 737 32.79 40.32 -13.28
CA GLN A 737 32.96 38.96 -13.79
C GLN A 737 32.88 37.91 -12.67
N LEU A 738 33.56 38.15 -11.55
CA LEU A 738 33.50 37.27 -10.38
C LEU A 738 32.07 37.17 -9.82
N ILE A 739 31.36 38.30 -9.73
CA ILE A 739 29.98 38.34 -9.25
C ILE A 739 29.02 37.67 -10.24
N ALA A 740 29.20 37.85 -11.55
CA ALA A 740 28.38 37.19 -12.56
C ALA A 740 28.48 35.66 -12.45
N ALA A 741 29.68 35.12 -12.21
CA ALA A 741 29.86 33.69 -11.96
C ALA A 741 29.10 33.22 -10.71
N LEU A 742 29.17 33.98 -9.60
CA LEU A 742 28.44 33.66 -8.37
C LEU A 742 26.91 33.78 -8.52
N LYS A 743 26.43 34.70 -9.36
CA LYS A 743 25.00 34.87 -9.68
C LYS A 743 24.47 33.74 -10.55
N ASN A 744 25.24 33.30 -11.56
CA ASN A 744 24.87 32.15 -12.40
C ASN A 744 24.70 30.89 -11.57
N GLU A 745 25.57 30.73 -10.56
CA GLU A 745 25.53 29.64 -9.57
C GLU A 745 24.51 29.89 -8.45
N LYS A 746 23.69 30.94 -8.56
CA LYS A 746 22.63 31.33 -7.64
C LYS A 746 23.09 31.56 -6.19
N LEU A 747 24.39 31.80 -5.94
CA LEU A 747 24.96 32.05 -4.61
C LEU A 747 24.78 33.51 -4.14
N VAL A 748 24.84 34.44 -5.09
CA VAL A 748 24.70 35.89 -4.84
C VAL A 748 23.52 36.43 -5.63
N LYS A 749 22.79 37.38 -5.04
CA LYS A 749 21.76 38.20 -5.71
C LYS A 749 22.14 39.67 -5.67
N ASP A 750 21.60 40.43 -6.60
CA ASP A 750 21.71 41.88 -6.67
C ASP A 750 20.35 42.57 -6.59
N ARG A 751 20.37 43.79 -6.07
CA ARG A 751 19.20 44.70 -6.08
C ARG A 751 19.67 46.09 -6.50
N LEU A 752 18.89 46.71 -7.39
CA LEU A 752 19.13 48.04 -7.94
C LEU A 752 18.28 49.06 -7.18
N LEU A 753 18.89 50.16 -6.75
CA LEU A 753 18.20 51.28 -6.12
C LEU A 753 18.50 52.57 -6.88
N GLN A 754 17.47 53.34 -7.23
CA GLN A 754 17.63 54.63 -7.92
C GLN A 754 17.70 55.77 -6.91
N GLN A 755 18.77 56.56 -6.95
CA GLN A 755 18.97 57.71 -6.07
C GLN A 755 19.38 58.93 -6.88
N LYS A 756 18.98 60.14 -6.46
CA LYS A 756 19.45 61.38 -7.09
C LYS A 756 20.84 61.73 -6.56
N ASN A 757 21.79 61.98 -7.46
CA ASN A 757 23.12 62.47 -7.08
C ASN A 757 23.07 63.95 -6.65
N GLU A 758 24.20 64.49 -6.19
CA GLU A 758 24.36 65.90 -5.74
C GLU A 758 24.01 66.95 -6.83
N THR A 759 23.93 66.54 -8.11
CA THR A 759 23.52 67.38 -9.25
C THR A 759 22.05 67.18 -9.68
N GLY A 760 21.27 66.41 -8.92
CA GLY A 760 19.84 66.15 -9.16
C GLY A 760 19.52 65.08 -10.21
N ARG A 761 20.53 64.35 -10.74
CA ARG A 761 20.34 63.28 -11.74
C ARG A 761 20.11 61.93 -11.07
N ASN A 762 19.19 61.13 -11.60
CA ASN A 762 18.94 59.76 -11.13
C ASN A 762 20.13 58.85 -11.50
N VAL A 763 20.73 58.22 -10.50
CA VAL A 763 21.82 57.25 -10.61
C VAL A 763 21.36 55.94 -9.97
N SER A 764 21.63 54.82 -10.65
CA SER A 764 21.30 53.48 -10.16
C SER A 764 22.47 52.89 -9.39
N ILE A 765 22.28 52.55 -8.12
CA ILE A 765 23.28 51.93 -7.25
C ILE A 765 22.94 50.43 -7.10
N ILE A 766 23.96 49.58 -7.21
CA ILE A 766 23.82 48.11 -7.10
C ILE A 766 24.28 47.64 -5.72
N PHE A 767 23.43 46.83 -5.08
CA PHE A 767 23.73 46.14 -3.83
C PHE A 767 23.78 44.63 -4.07
N TYR A 768 24.73 43.96 -3.42
CA TYR A 768 24.87 42.50 -3.47
C TYR A 768 24.62 41.87 -2.10
N PHE A 769 23.94 40.73 -2.08
CA PHE A 769 23.68 39.94 -0.87
C PHE A 769 23.66 38.44 -1.18
N ILE A 770 23.81 37.63 -0.13
CA ILE A 770 23.85 36.16 -0.25
C ILE A 770 22.43 35.60 -0.44
N ASN A 771 22.27 34.67 -1.38
CA ASN A 771 20.99 34.03 -1.66
C ASN A 771 20.78 32.77 -0.81
N TYR A 772 20.55 32.94 0.50
CA TYR A 772 20.41 31.83 1.45
C TYR A 772 19.31 30.83 1.07
N ARG A 773 18.25 31.28 0.36
CA ARG A 773 17.16 30.41 -0.11
C ARG A 773 17.62 29.33 -1.11
N ALA A 774 18.62 29.63 -1.95
CA ALA A 774 19.04 28.71 -3.01
C ALA A 774 20.25 27.84 -2.62
N ILE A 775 21.03 28.25 -1.63
CA ILE A 775 22.34 27.66 -1.31
C ILE A 775 22.27 26.16 -1.00
N ILE A 776 21.27 25.70 -0.24
CA ILE A 776 21.15 24.28 0.12
C ILE A 776 20.96 23.40 -1.14
N ASN A 777 20.17 23.89 -2.10
CA ASN A 777 19.91 23.14 -3.34
C ASN A 777 21.12 23.17 -4.29
N VAL A 778 21.83 24.30 -4.37
CA VAL A 778 23.07 24.42 -5.17
C VAL A 778 24.19 23.55 -4.59
N LEU A 779 24.27 23.45 -3.25
CA LEU A 779 25.24 22.60 -2.55
C LEU A 779 25.02 21.11 -2.87
N LYS A 780 23.78 20.63 -2.74
CA LYS A 780 23.42 19.25 -3.09
C LYS A 780 23.79 18.95 -4.54
N TYR A 781 23.42 19.84 -5.46
CA TYR A 781 23.73 19.72 -6.88
C TYR A 781 25.25 19.65 -7.17
N LYS A 782 26.09 20.52 -6.59
CA LYS A 782 27.55 20.50 -6.84
C LYS A 782 28.25 19.29 -6.24
N ILE A 783 27.77 18.76 -5.11
CA ILE A 783 28.28 17.53 -4.50
C ILE A 783 28.01 16.33 -5.42
N ASP A 784 26.81 16.25 -5.97
CA ASP A 784 26.42 15.17 -6.89
C ASP A 784 27.21 15.25 -8.20
N HIS A 785 27.45 16.46 -8.72
CA HIS A 785 28.22 16.66 -9.94
C HIS A 785 29.71 16.28 -9.81
N MET A 786 30.33 16.48 -8.65
CA MET A 786 31.71 16.04 -8.40
C MET A 786 31.86 14.53 -8.29
N ARG A 787 30.83 13.81 -7.82
CA ARG A 787 30.85 12.34 -7.79
C ARG A 787 30.91 11.76 -9.21
N LEU A 788 30.29 12.44 -10.17
CA LEU A 788 30.27 12.06 -11.58
C LEU A 788 31.58 12.37 -12.32
N ASP A 789 32.33 13.41 -11.92
CA ASP A 789 33.60 13.80 -12.57
C ASP A 789 34.80 12.88 -12.23
N MET A 790 34.62 11.87 -11.37
CA MET A 790 35.65 10.86 -11.03
C MET A 790 35.55 9.57 -11.87
N ASP A 791 34.67 9.53 -12.88
CA ASP A 791 34.53 8.39 -13.78
C ASP A 791 35.68 8.27 -14.79
N ILE A 792 36.15 7.03 -14.97
CA ILE A 792 37.29 6.64 -15.82
C ILE A 792 37.12 7.08 -17.29
N ASP A 793 35.89 7.25 -17.75
CA ASP A 793 35.58 7.55 -19.16
C ASP A 793 36.03 8.95 -19.62
N ARG A 794 36.38 9.86 -18.71
CA ARG A 794 36.81 11.24 -19.04
C ARG A 794 38.33 11.46 -19.11
N ILE A 795 39.13 10.47 -18.75
CA ILE A 795 40.59 10.53 -18.84
C ILE A 795 41.14 9.71 -20.01
N PHE A 796 40.30 9.16 -20.90
CA PHE A 796 40.74 8.42 -22.07
C PHE A 796 40.75 9.31 -23.32
N ASP A 797 41.93 9.57 -23.87
CA ASP A 797 42.07 10.29 -25.14
C ASP A 797 41.91 9.30 -26.29
N THR A 798 40.71 9.28 -26.87
CA THR A 798 40.32 8.33 -27.92
C THR A 798 41.14 8.45 -29.21
N GLN A 799 41.84 9.57 -29.45
CA GLN A 799 42.66 9.73 -30.66
C GLN A 799 44.05 9.12 -30.52
N THR A 800 44.63 9.18 -29.32
CA THR A 800 45.97 8.64 -29.06
C THR A 800 45.93 7.26 -28.41
N GLY A 801 44.78 6.83 -27.89
CA GLY A 801 44.58 5.54 -27.23
C GLY A 801 45.19 5.47 -25.83
N THR A 802 45.57 6.62 -25.26
CA THR A 802 46.27 6.71 -23.98
C THR A 802 45.40 7.44 -22.96
N LEU A 803 45.51 7.04 -21.69
CA LEU A 803 44.80 7.76 -20.63
C LEU A 803 45.58 9.06 -20.35
N LYS A 804 44.92 10.22 -20.30
CA LYS A 804 45.50 11.52 -19.96
C LYS A 804 44.76 12.16 -18.80
N CYS A 805 45.49 12.71 -17.84
CA CYS A 805 44.93 13.37 -16.67
C CYS A 805 44.12 14.60 -17.09
N TRP A 806 42.82 14.66 -16.78
CA TRP A 806 41.93 15.75 -17.22
C TRP A 806 42.37 17.15 -16.77
N ARG A 807 43.19 17.23 -15.71
CA ARG A 807 43.67 18.49 -15.15
C ARG A 807 45.01 18.97 -15.72
N CYS A 808 46.01 18.10 -15.84
CA CYS A 808 47.35 18.49 -16.33
C CYS A 808 47.67 17.98 -17.73
N GLN A 809 46.79 17.16 -18.33
CA GLN A 809 46.89 16.59 -19.66
C GLN A 809 48.10 15.67 -19.89
N GLY A 810 48.83 15.32 -18.83
CA GLY A 810 49.91 14.33 -18.86
C GLY A 810 49.37 12.90 -18.98
N GLU A 811 50.13 12.03 -19.65
CA GLU A 811 49.79 10.63 -19.89
C GLU A 811 49.83 9.82 -18.58
N VAL A 812 48.79 9.03 -18.35
CA VAL A 812 48.57 8.22 -17.14
C VAL A 812 48.61 6.76 -17.55
N THR A 813 49.47 5.97 -16.93
CA THR A 813 49.50 4.52 -17.15
C THR A 813 48.61 3.82 -16.12
N GLN A 814 47.88 2.80 -16.57
CA GLN A 814 47.03 2.01 -15.71
C GLN A 814 47.94 1.08 -14.87
N ASP A 815 47.95 1.24 -13.55
CA ASP A 815 48.65 0.30 -12.66
C ASP A 815 47.81 -0.98 -12.54
N ILE A 816 48.19 -2.01 -13.27
CA ILE A 816 47.45 -3.27 -13.41
C ILE A 816 47.88 -4.30 -12.35
N THR A 817 48.80 -3.94 -11.45
CA THR A 817 49.42 -4.90 -10.51
C THR A 817 48.84 -4.91 -9.10
N GLY A 818 47.71 -4.25 -8.85
CA GLY A 818 47.01 -4.41 -7.58
C GLY A 818 45.63 -3.77 -7.56
N GLY A 819 44.69 -4.42 -6.86
CA GLY A 819 43.47 -3.76 -6.41
C GLY A 819 43.76 -2.44 -5.67
N PRO A 820 42.74 -1.63 -5.33
CA PRO A 820 42.92 -0.22 -4.97
C PRO A 820 44.05 -0.05 -3.96
N THR A 821 45.18 0.52 -4.40
CA THR A 821 46.39 0.64 -3.58
C THR A 821 46.09 1.50 -2.36
N GLN A 822 46.92 1.39 -1.32
CA GLN A 822 46.80 2.21 -0.12
C GLN A 822 46.75 3.71 -0.50
N VAL A 823 47.46 4.13 -1.54
CA VAL A 823 47.46 5.51 -2.05
C VAL A 823 46.11 5.92 -2.64
N THR A 824 45.46 5.09 -3.45
CA THR A 824 44.14 5.39 -4.06
C THR A 824 43.03 5.40 -3.00
N ARG A 825 43.07 4.48 -2.04
CA ARG A 825 42.17 4.50 -0.86
C ARG A 825 42.44 5.74 0.01
N THR A 826 43.70 6.15 0.16
CA THR A 826 44.08 7.36 0.92
C THR A 826 43.66 8.65 0.21
N LEU A 827 43.61 8.69 -1.13
CA LEU A 827 43.16 9.86 -1.89
C LEU A 827 41.63 10.03 -1.84
N LEU A 828 40.86 8.94 -1.98
CA LEU A 828 39.41 8.96 -1.80
C LEU A 828 39.03 9.19 -0.33
N ALA A 829 39.78 8.60 0.61
CA ALA A 829 39.64 8.88 2.04
C ALA A 829 40.00 10.35 2.35
N ARG A 830 41.07 10.91 1.78
CA ARG A 830 41.40 12.35 1.90
C ARG A 830 40.32 13.23 1.32
N PHE A 831 39.74 12.88 0.18
CA PHE A 831 38.64 13.65 -0.42
C PHE A 831 37.41 13.62 0.50
N ASN A 832 37.03 12.44 1.00
CA ASN A 832 35.93 12.30 1.94
C ASN A 832 36.21 12.98 3.28
N GLU A 833 37.45 12.94 3.80
CA GLU A 833 37.90 13.68 4.98
C GLU A 833 37.87 15.19 4.76
N GLN A 834 38.28 15.68 3.58
CA GLN A 834 38.26 17.11 3.22
C GLN A 834 36.83 17.63 3.03
N MET A 835 35.90 16.78 2.58
CA MET A 835 34.49 17.10 2.39
C MET A 835 33.64 16.89 3.65
N LEU A 836 34.12 16.11 4.62
CA LEU A 836 33.45 15.83 5.89
C LEU A 836 32.99 17.09 6.63
N PRO A 837 33.80 18.16 6.76
CA PRO A 837 33.38 19.40 7.41
C PRO A 837 32.21 20.08 6.69
N LEU A 838 32.13 19.98 5.36
CA LEU A 838 31.01 20.51 4.59
C LEU A 838 29.76 19.66 4.81
N PHE A 839 29.87 18.33 4.82
CA PHE A 839 28.75 17.43 5.09
C PHE A 839 28.21 17.57 6.52
N ALA A 840 29.08 17.72 7.51
CA ALA A 840 28.70 17.98 8.90
C ALA A 840 27.96 19.32 9.04
N ALA A 841 28.48 20.39 8.41
CA ALA A 841 27.81 21.69 8.40
C ALA A 841 26.43 21.66 7.72
N ILE A 842 26.24 20.83 6.68
CA ILE A 842 24.94 20.63 6.02
C ILE A 842 23.97 19.86 6.93
N ARG A 843 24.45 18.86 7.67
CA ARG A 843 23.62 18.08 8.60
C ARG A 843 23.09 18.94 9.75
N GLU A 844 23.89 19.89 10.24
CA GLU A 844 23.48 20.89 11.24
C GLU A 844 22.39 21.86 10.74
N LEU A 845 22.10 21.90 9.43
CA LEU A 845 21.09 22.79 8.83
C LEU A 845 19.74 22.11 8.58
N ALA A 846 19.59 20.83 8.94
CA ALA A 846 18.34 20.10 8.78
C ALA A 846 17.25 20.65 9.73
N GLY A 847 16.13 21.10 9.17
CA GLY A 847 14.97 21.58 9.93
C GLY A 847 14.98 23.07 10.31
N ILE A 848 16.02 23.83 9.94
CA ILE A 848 16.09 25.28 10.23
C ILE A 848 15.31 26.10 9.19
N GLN A 849 14.41 26.98 9.64
CA GLN A 849 13.77 27.99 8.80
C GLN A 849 14.33 29.40 9.13
N LEU A 850 14.81 30.10 8.10
CA LEU A 850 15.33 31.47 8.23
C LEU A 850 14.20 32.48 8.19
N ALA A 851 14.27 33.50 9.06
CA ALA A 851 13.33 34.61 9.03
C ALA A 851 13.34 35.37 7.69
N PRO A 852 12.20 35.93 7.24
CA PRO A 852 12.09 36.56 5.91
C PRO A 852 13.09 37.69 5.63
N HIS A 853 13.46 38.49 6.64
CA HIS A 853 14.42 39.59 6.50
C HIS A 853 15.85 39.13 6.24
N LEU A 854 16.19 37.88 6.54
CA LEU A 854 17.48 37.27 6.21
C LEU A 854 17.53 36.74 4.78
N LEU A 855 16.38 36.40 4.20
CA LEU A 855 16.27 35.91 2.84
C LEU A 855 16.28 37.05 1.83
N GLU A 856 15.75 38.21 2.23
CA GLU A 856 15.79 39.46 1.47
C GLU A 856 16.05 40.65 2.40
N PRO A 857 17.29 41.17 2.47
CA PRO A 857 17.61 42.28 3.35
C PRO A 857 16.91 43.58 2.91
N ASP A 858 16.46 44.38 3.88
CA ASP A 858 15.87 45.71 3.63
C ASP A 858 16.98 46.77 3.45
N ILE A 859 17.15 47.22 2.21
CA ILE A 859 18.19 48.19 1.85
C ILE A 859 17.89 49.59 2.42
N ASN A 860 16.61 49.93 2.63
CA ASN A 860 16.25 51.24 3.16
C ASN A 860 16.65 51.37 4.64
N GLN A 861 16.55 50.27 5.40
CA GLN A 861 17.03 50.19 6.78
C GLN A 861 18.56 50.29 6.85
N TYR A 862 19.27 49.62 5.93
CA TYR A 862 20.73 49.70 5.81
C TYR A 862 21.23 51.13 5.49
N LEU A 863 20.56 51.84 4.58
CA LEU A 863 20.88 53.24 4.25
C LEU A 863 20.68 54.17 5.47
N ALA A 864 19.64 53.94 6.26
CA ALA A 864 19.38 54.71 7.49
C ALA A 864 20.44 54.48 8.59
N GLU A 865 21.06 53.29 8.63
CA GLU A 865 22.17 52.97 9.54
C GLU A 865 23.52 53.55 9.05
N GLU A 866 23.77 53.55 7.74
CA GLU A 866 24.94 54.22 7.16
C GLU A 866 24.91 55.74 7.38
N ASP A 867 23.76 56.40 7.21
CA ASP A 867 23.62 57.84 7.48
C ASP A 867 23.88 58.18 8.96
N LYS A 868 23.48 57.30 9.90
CA LYS A 868 23.86 57.42 11.32
C LYS A 868 25.37 57.29 11.50
N SER A 869 26.01 56.33 10.86
CA SER A 869 27.47 56.10 10.97
C SER A 869 28.30 57.26 10.42
N ILE A 870 27.85 57.89 9.33
CA ILE A 870 28.47 59.07 8.72
C ILE A 870 28.31 60.27 9.65
N SER A 871 27.13 60.44 10.28
CA SER A 871 26.89 61.47 11.28
C SER A 871 27.84 61.33 12.48
N TYR A 872 28.01 60.11 13.01
CA TYR A 872 28.98 59.82 14.10
C TYR A 872 30.44 60.06 13.68
N PHE A 873 30.83 59.67 12.45
CA PHE A 873 32.18 59.90 11.94
C PHE A 873 32.46 61.38 11.72
N MET A 874 31.49 62.15 11.21
CA MET A 874 31.61 63.61 11.11
C MET A 874 31.75 64.26 12.48
N MET A 875 31.02 63.77 13.49
CA MET A 875 31.11 64.23 14.88
C MET A 875 32.49 63.95 15.50
N ILE A 876 33.05 62.76 15.25
CA ILE A 876 34.40 62.37 15.70
C ILE A 876 35.47 63.15 14.96
N PHE A 877 35.33 63.36 13.65
CA PHE A 877 36.28 64.10 12.84
C PHE A 877 36.29 65.60 13.18
N THR A 878 35.11 66.21 13.41
CA THR A 878 35.04 67.59 13.93
C THR A 878 35.64 67.71 15.33
N ALA A 879 35.40 66.73 16.21
CA ALA A 879 36.04 66.70 17.52
C ALA A 879 37.57 66.58 17.44
N LEU A 880 38.11 65.74 16.56
CA LEU A 880 39.55 65.58 16.34
C LEU A 880 40.20 66.83 15.71
N VAL A 881 39.50 67.51 14.80
CA VAL A 881 39.95 68.79 14.21
C VAL A 881 39.92 69.93 15.23
N TRP A 882 38.93 69.97 16.12
CA TRP A 882 38.88 70.96 17.21
C TRP A 882 39.95 70.69 18.29
N ILE A 883 40.34 69.43 18.51
CA ILE A 883 41.45 69.06 19.38
C ILE A 883 42.80 69.46 18.75
N SER A 884 42.99 69.27 17.43
CA SER A 884 44.25 69.64 16.75
C SER A 884 44.44 71.14 16.57
N LEU A 885 43.34 71.92 16.53
CA LEU A 885 43.35 73.39 16.52
C LEU A 885 43.38 74.01 17.93
N GLY A 886 43.44 73.20 19.00
CA GLY A 886 43.60 73.67 20.38
C GLY A 886 42.33 74.18 21.06
N HIS A 887 41.15 73.97 20.47
CA HIS A 887 39.87 74.46 20.99
C HIS A 887 39.15 73.49 21.95
N LEU A 888 39.57 72.21 22.05
CA LEU A 888 39.07 71.24 23.04
C LEU A 888 40.21 70.50 23.77
N SER A 889 40.08 70.30 25.08
CA SER A 889 41.04 69.52 25.87
C SER A 889 40.77 68.01 25.76
N TRP A 890 41.82 67.19 25.70
CA TRP A 890 41.73 65.72 25.65
C TRP A 890 40.90 65.09 26.78
N ARG A 891 40.78 65.75 27.94
CA ARG A 891 39.98 65.26 29.09
C ARG A 891 38.47 65.30 28.84
N THR A 892 37.98 66.15 27.95
CA THR A 892 36.55 66.27 27.66
C THR A 892 36.07 65.15 26.70
N TYR A 893 36.97 64.58 25.91
CA TYR A 893 36.67 63.54 24.91
C TYR A 893 36.46 62.14 25.53
N PHE A 894 37.17 61.80 26.62
CA PHE A 894 37.04 60.50 27.29
C PHE A 894 35.68 60.29 27.99
N GLY A 895 34.94 61.36 28.32
CA GLY A 895 33.57 61.25 28.82
C GLY A 895 32.56 60.81 27.75
N TYR A 896 32.86 61.02 26.46
CA TYR A 896 32.00 60.66 25.33
C TYR A 896 32.22 59.20 24.87
N GLU A 897 33.39 58.61 25.15
CA GLU A 897 33.70 57.21 24.79
C GLU A 897 32.78 56.19 25.48
N GLN A 898 32.29 56.49 26.70
CA GLN A 898 31.33 55.63 27.40
C GLN A 898 29.94 55.65 26.76
N TYR A 899 29.55 56.73 26.09
CA TYR A 899 28.27 56.82 25.39
C TYR A 899 28.28 56.15 24.01
N VAL A 900 29.42 56.15 23.30
CA VAL A 900 29.55 55.54 21.97
C VAL A 900 29.72 54.02 22.04
N LYS A 901 30.37 53.48 23.09
CA LYS A 901 30.51 52.02 23.30
C LYS A 901 29.18 51.29 23.57
N LEU A 902 28.13 51.99 23.97
CA LEU A 902 26.78 51.41 24.17
C LEU A 902 25.93 51.37 22.89
N ALA A 903 26.36 52.01 21.79
CA ALA A 903 25.56 52.15 20.56
C ALA A 903 26.16 51.49 19.31
N MET A 904 27.30 50.81 19.42
CA MET A 904 27.96 50.09 18.31
C MET A 904 28.10 48.58 18.59
N HIS A 905 26.97 47.91 18.83
CA HIS A 905 26.80 46.48 18.53
C HIS A 905 25.83 46.40 17.33
N PRO A 906 26.22 45.72 16.24
CA PRO A 906 26.11 44.26 16.19
C PRO A 906 27.45 43.55 16.32
#